data_AF-A0A534VUV9-F1
#
_entry.id   AF-A0A534VUV9-F1
#
_cell.length_a   1.000
_cell.length_b   1.000
_cell.length_c   1.000
_cell.angle_alpha   90.00
_cell.angle_beta   90.00
_cell.angle_gamma   90.00
#
_symmetry.space_group_name_H-M   'P 1'
#
loop_
_entity.id
_entity.type
_entity.pdbx_description
1 polymer ?
#
loop_
_entity_poly.entity_id
_entity_poly.type
_entity_poly.pdbx_seq_one_letter_code
_entity_poly.pdbx_strand_id
1 'polypeptide(L)'
;MPPRPARRRWRSAHCCDARRTRRYAWYTRRPKPRARRRAVRRSDEASPAYDQVAQPLVPAEQARELQRAHPRPHRVAGAQEPREHVDAQDVVEREMPDRGEGAHGQPGVAHRVREPAVEHRAGGEERDEERGREERRVGRAVEPEQRHEHADPESVGGEHHGAEDDAGAEGLRCQRFSTSGKLHHVKSIATRIAASNSAPLRWYDGSMHELSQALASPAAWEEPDRAARLAPRLPEETGLAARDAEMLLRLCEESADPDGALAGAVRALGARRARLGRPASAAALAPLVTICAASRYLAAHLAAQPRLIDLLPLLAVRTRTAQEALAAATRHANAPDAEALARRLRRHKLVEVLRIALRDLGGNTSLPESARELSWLAASLLEAAVRFHYARLCTQHGPPEGRTPLGPSGFCVLGMGKLGGTELNFSSDVDLLYVYERDGRTQGPQAIDHFAFYARLAEEVTRAIGATPFVFRVDLDLRPEGRSGPIVNSLRALELYYEAQGAPWERFALLKALPIAGDLEVGEDGLRRLAPFVWRKYLDLGAVEEMRALKARAEREAGRRGKQDLKLGPGGIREVEFFVQALQLLHGGKDANLRARGTLPALERLLFAGLISSRDRDELAEAYVFLRRLEHRLQMVAERQTHALPDDPAERARLARRAGYPGTRDEASQALDRDLQLHRGRVEARFRDLLRVAGGGAPAADPNATLAADPQAEPEERLQALRTLGFLDAEASAAELARLARRRETPFSPAAPPDLQQLAPRLVQEAAAAPDPDQALRHLADLFGQLSNPRAISELLLGSPRTARLLLSLFGSSDFLSRSLLRHPELIDQLVHRGSAPLVRAPEELRAELRGRLTGDAEHDLTELRRFRLEELLRIGVHDVAGALDADLVPQQLSDVAEACVAACLEL
;
A
#
# COMPACT_ATOMS: atom_id res chain seq x y z
N MET A 1 -32.90 -54.36 -21.58
CA MET A 1 -31.94 -55.06 -20.71
C MET A 1 -30.54 -54.46 -20.89
N PRO A 2 -29.58 -54.68 -19.96
CA PRO A 2 -28.24 -54.05 -19.91
C PRO A 2 -27.20 -54.89 -20.72
N PRO A 3 -25.84 -54.74 -20.64
CA PRO A 3 -25.04 -53.91 -19.71
C PRO A 3 -23.74 -53.23 -20.26
N ARG A 4 -23.00 -52.58 -19.34
CA ARG A 4 -21.53 -52.33 -19.40
C ARG A 4 -20.78 -53.63 -18.93
N PRO A 5 -19.48 -53.71 -18.50
CA PRO A 5 -18.38 -52.72 -18.44
C PRO A 5 -16.95 -53.27 -18.79
N ALA A 6 -15.92 -52.46 -18.49
CA ALA A 6 -14.62 -52.88 -17.92
C ALA A 6 -13.54 -53.52 -18.85
N ARG A 7 -12.22 -53.45 -18.60
CA ARG A 7 -11.39 -52.62 -17.65
C ARG A 7 -9.88 -52.69 -18.00
N ARG A 8 -9.08 -51.86 -17.30
CA ARG A 8 -7.62 -51.92 -17.00
C ARG A 8 -6.62 -51.34 -18.03
N ARG A 9 -5.45 -50.99 -17.48
CA ARG A 9 -4.29 -50.27 -18.07
C ARG A 9 -3.18 -51.26 -18.47
N TRP A 10 -2.13 -50.82 -19.18
CA TRP A 10 -0.75 -50.73 -18.65
C TRP A 10 0.16 -49.91 -19.61
N ARG A 11 1.48 -49.88 -19.41
CA ARG A 11 2.41 -48.79 -19.84
C ARG A 11 3.20 -49.06 -21.14
N SER A 12 3.51 -47.97 -21.85
CA SER A 12 4.77 -47.60 -22.58
C SER A 12 5.69 -48.66 -23.23
N ALA A 13 6.05 -48.44 -24.51
CA ALA A 13 7.45 -48.29 -25.01
C ALA A 13 7.52 -47.88 -26.51
N HIS A 14 8.73 -47.55 -26.99
CA HIS A 14 9.14 -47.19 -28.36
C HIS A 14 8.87 -48.32 -29.42
N CYS A 15 9.06 -48.19 -30.75
CA CYS A 15 9.94 -47.32 -31.55
C CYS A 15 9.60 -47.31 -33.07
N CYS A 16 10.18 -46.37 -33.84
CA CYS A 16 10.35 -46.35 -35.33
C CYS A 16 9.08 -46.35 -36.23
N ASP A 17 9.13 -46.04 -37.54
CA ASP A 17 9.91 -45.07 -38.36
C ASP A 17 9.24 -45.01 -39.78
N ALA A 18 9.60 -44.02 -40.63
CA ALA A 18 9.33 -43.92 -42.07
C ALA A 18 7.85 -43.62 -42.50
N ARG A 19 7.56 -42.93 -43.62
CA ARG A 19 8.39 -42.49 -44.77
C ARG A 19 7.75 -41.31 -45.55
N ARG A 20 8.56 -40.29 -45.91
CA ARG A 20 8.63 -39.49 -47.19
C ARG A 20 7.31 -38.99 -47.85
N THR A 21 7.24 -37.75 -48.36
CA THR A 21 7.98 -37.28 -49.56
C THR A 21 8.08 -35.75 -49.77
N ARG A 22 9.29 -35.27 -50.15
CA ARG A 22 9.68 -34.41 -51.33
C ARG A 22 8.99 -33.04 -51.56
N ARG A 23 9.63 -31.98 -52.10
CA ARG A 23 10.99 -31.76 -52.69
C ARG A 23 11.33 -30.24 -52.85
N TYR A 24 12.62 -29.97 -53.15
CA TYR A 24 13.25 -28.73 -53.69
C TYR A 24 13.61 -27.61 -52.66
N ALA A 25 14.62 -26.73 -52.86
CA ALA A 25 15.83 -26.80 -53.70
C ALA A 25 16.96 -25.79 -53.30
N TRP A 26 18.19 -26.15 -53.70
CA TRP A 26 19.47 -25.44 -53.83
C TRP A 26 19.51 -23.95 -54.26
N TYR A 27 20.42 -23.16 -53.64
CA TYR A 27 21.73 -22.83 -54.26
C TYR A 27 22.76 -22.26 -53.26
N THR A 28 24.05 -22.40 -53.54
CA THR A 28 25.17 -21.75 -52.83
C THR A 28 26.14 -21.09 -53.82
N ARG A 29 26.76 -19.96 -53.46
CA ARG A 29 27.93 -19.41 -54.18
C ARG A 29 28.75 -18.42 -53.33
N ARG A 30 30.08 -18.56 -53.39
CA ARG A 30 31.07 -17.54 -52.97
C ARG A 30 31.33 -16.55 -54.11
N PRO A 31 32.04 -15.45 -53.84
CA PRO A 31 33.40 -15.37 -54.41
C PRO A 31 34.51 -14.99 -53.41
N LYS A 32 35.77 -15.16 -53.82
CA LYS A 32 36.98 -14.51 -53.26
C LYS A 32 37.68 -13.67 -54.37
N PRO A 33 38.98 -13.30 -54.33
CA PRO A 33 39.41 -11.95 -53.97
C PRO A 33 40.30 -11.28 -55.04
N ARG A 34 40.74 -10.03 -54.84
CA ARG A 34 42.01 -9.50 -55.39
C ARG A 34 42.49 -8.24 -54.64
N ALA A 35 43.77 -7.89 -54.79
CA ALA A 35 44.47 -6.91 -53.96
C ALA A 35 45.52 -6.09 -54.72
N ARG A 36 45.83 -4.89 -54.19
CA ARG A 36 47.02 -4.05 -54.43
C ARG A 36 47.20 -3.11 -53.22
N ARG A 37 48.36 -2.54 -52.88
CA ARG A 37 49.77 -3.02 -52.71
C ARG A 37 50.59 -1.79 -52.21
N ARG A 38 51.66 -2.01 -51.42
CA ARG A 38 52.60 -0.99 -50.84
C ARG A 38 52.08 -0.15 -49.65
N ALA A 39 52.90 0.27 -48.68
CA ALA A 39 54.26 -0.19 -48.29
C ALA A 39 54.73 0.30 -46.89
N VAL A 40 55.27 -0.65 -46.10
CA VAL A 40 56.55 -0.59 -45.34
C VAL A 40 56.91 0.67 -44.49
N ARG A 41 56.80 0.53 -43.15
CA ARG A 41 57.88 0.50 -42.10
C ARG A 41 57.20 0.07 -40.78
N ARG A 42 57.74 -0.87 -39.98
CA ARG A 42 58.82 -0.78 -38.96
C ARG A 42 58.55 0.32 -37.91
N SER A 43 58.71 0.09 -36.60
CA SER A 43 59.32 -1.05 -35.86
C SER A 43 58.82 -1.03 -34.41
N ASP A 44 58.37 -2.16 -33.85
CA ASP A 44 59.07 -3.02 -32.85
C ASP A 44 58.86 -2.48 -31.41
N GLU A 45 58.25 -3.26 -30.49
CA GLU A 45 58.89 -3.96 -29.34
C GLU A 45 59.39 -3.04 -28.19
N ALA A 46 59.24 -3.33 -26.90
CA ALA A 46 58.66 -4.49 -26.20
C ALA A 46 58.09 -4.10 -24.80
N SER A 47 57.34 -5.02 -24.16
CA SER A 47 57.20 -5.04 -22.69
C SER A 47 58.42 -5.70 -22.04
N PRO A 48 58.67 -5.41 -20.75
CA PRO A 48 58.73 -6.53 -19.81
C PRO A 48 57.90 -6.29 -18.54
N ALA A 49 57.57 -7.38 -17.83
CA ALA A 49 56.99 -7.35 -16.49
C ALA A 49 58.08 -7.46 -15.41
N TYR A 50 57.76 -7.12 -14.15
CA TYR A 50 57.76 -8.07 -13.03
C TYR A 50 57.22 -7.45 -11.72
N ASP A 51 56.36 -8.21 -11.04
CA ASP A 51 56.16 -8.36 -9.59
C ASP A 51 55.84 -7.24 -8.56
N GLN A 52 55.11 -7.73 -7.54
CA GLN A 52 55.12 -7.41 -6.10
C GLN A 52 54.37 -6.17 -5.55
N VAL A 53 53.15 -6.46 -5.07
CA VAL A 53 52.62 -6.19 -3.71
C VAL A 53 52.99 -4.85 -3.03
N ALA A 54 52.01 -3.96 -2.89
CA ALA A 54 51.99 -2.91 -1.86
C ALA A 54 50.54 -2.60 -1.39
N GLN A 55 50.40 -2.22 -0.12
CA GLN A 55 49.14 -1.77 0.50
C GLN A 55 48.91 -0.26 0.26
N PRO A 56 47.68 0.27 0.41
CA PRO A 56 47.37 1.65 0.06
C PRO A 56 48.08 2.68 0.96
N LEU A 57 48.74 3.65 0.33
CA LEU A 57 49.40 4.77 1.02
C LEU A 57 48.39 5.83 1.46
N VAL A 58 48.45 6.18 2.75
CA VAL A 58 47.86 7.42 3.28
C VAL A 58 48.85 8.57 2.99
N PRO A 59 48.43 9.68 2.35
CA PRO A 59 49.27 10.86 2.20
C PRO A 59 49.56 11.50 3.57
N ALA A 60 50.84 11.65 3.92
CA ALA A 60 51.26 12.15 5.23
C ALA A 60 52.19 13.36 5.12
N GLU A 61 51.59 14.56 5.05
CA GLU A 61 52.16 15.86 5.42
C GLU A 61 50.96 16.76 5.78
N GLN A 62 50.94 17.53 6.86
CA GLN A 62 52.06 18.05 7.66
C GLN A 62 51.92 17.68 9.15
N ALA A 63 52.96 17.08 9.73
CA ALA A 63 53.05 16.83 11.17
C ALA A 63 54.41 17.28 11.69
N ARG A 64 54.51 18.53 12.18
CA ARG A 64 55.68 19.07 12.90
C ARG A 64 55.36 20.38 13.61
N GLU A 65 54.69 20.31 14.76
CA GLU A 65 55.03 21.13 15.93
C GLU A 65 54.36 20.61 17.21
N LEU A 66 55.07 19.70 17.89
CA LEU A 66 54.81 19.32 19.27
C LEU A 66 56.15 19.29 20.01
N GLN A 67 56.45 20.34 20.78
CA GLN A 67 57.34 20.23 21.93
C GLN A 67 57.23 21.42 22.91
N ARG A 68 57.05 21.07 24.20
CA ARG A 68 57.37 21.86 25.43
C ARG A 68 56.38 22.95 25.89
N ALA A 69 55.43 22.49 26.72
CA ALA A 69 55.24 22.88 28.13
C ALA A 69 54.95 24.36 28.55
N HIS A 70 53.97 24.50 29.44
CA HIS A 70 53.53 25.75 30.10
C HIS A 70 54.59 26.47 30.96
N PRO A 71 54.40 27.79 31.12
CA PRO A 71 54.35 28.41 32.45
C PRO A 71 52.96 29.02 32.79
N ARG A 72 52.82 29.55 34.01
CA ARG A 72 51.55 29.99 34.66
C ARG A 72 51.37 31.54 34.73
N PRO A 73 50.17 32.05 35.06
CA PRO A 73 49.81 33.48 34.96
C PRO A 73 49.98 34.31 36.26
N HIS A 74 50.03 35.64 36.09
CA HIS A 74 50.02 36.72 37.10
C HIS A 74 49.30 37.96 36.47
N ARG A 75 48.69 38.95 37.15
CA ARG A 75 48.30 39.33 38.54
C ARG A 75 47.49 40.66 38.38
N VAL A 76 46.73 41.29 39.30
CA VAL A 76 45.96 41.09 40.57
C VAL A 76 45.27 42.49 40.80
N ALA A 77 44.11 42.72 41.42
CA ALA A 77 43.33 42.08 42.50
C ALA A 77 41.80 42.10 42.15
N GLY A 78 40.81 41.77 42.99
CA GLY A 78 40.68 41.35 44.40
C GLY A 78 39.22 41.64 44.88
N ALA A 79 38.63 41.02 45.90
CA ALA A 79 39.11 39.98 46.83
C ALA A 79 37.91 39.20 47.48
N GLN A 80 38.23 38.14 48.23
CA GLN A 80 37.42 37.49 49.29
C GLN A 80 36.13 36.70 48.93
N GLU A 81 36.34 35.37 48.83
CA GLU A 81 35.58 34.23 49.40
C GLU A 81 34.76 34.48 50.70
N PRO A 82 33.89 33.53 51.20
CA PRO A 82 33.64 32.15 50.70
C PRO A 82 32.17 31.57 50.76
N ARG A 83 32.00 30.39 50.13
CA ARG A 83 31.24 29.16 50.57
C ARG A 83 29.70 28.96 50.42
N GLU A 84 29.43 27.68 50.10
CA GLU A 84 28.39 26.74 50.61
C GLU A 84 26.91 26.76 50.13
N HIS A 85 26.59 25.70 49.35
CA HIS A 85 25.49 24.71 49.50
C HIS A 85 23.97 25.03 49.31
N VAL A 86 23.31 24.04 48.66
CA VAL A 86 21.90 23.57 48.80
C VAL A 86 20.75 24.40 48.18
N ASP A 87 20.23 23.86 47.06
CA ASP A 87 18.87 23.34 46.79
C ASP A 87 17.56 23.99 47.33
N ALA A 88 16.48 23.78 46.55
CA ALA A 88 15.05 23.73 46.88
C ALA A 88 14.22 24.98 47.38
N GLN A 89 13.22 25.32 46.54
CA GLN A 89 11.79 25.60 46.85
C GLN A 89 11.29 26.83 47.67
N ASP A 90 10.45 27.63 46.98
CA ASP A 90 9.10 28.11 47.34
C ASP A 90 8.81 29.15 48.48
N VAL A 91 7.60 29.71 48.39
CA VAL A 91 6.79 30.48 49.40
C VAL A 91 6.95 32.02 49.49
N VAL A 92 6.16 32.71 48.66
CA VAL A 92 5.15 33.75 48.99
C VAL A 92 5.21 34.47 50.36
N GLU A 93 5.14 35.82 50.40
CA GLU A 93 4.09 36.57 51.12
C GLU A 93 4.07 38.11 50.89
N ARG A 94 2.83 38.67 50.81
CA ARG A 94 2.36 40.04 51.19
C ARG A 94 2.96 41.28 50.44
N GLU A 95 2.32 42.45 50.39
CA GLU A 95 1.22 43.04 51.18
C GLU A 95 0.36 44.04 50.37
N MET A 96 -0.78 44.50 50.91
CA MET A 96 -1.69 45.52 50.33
C MET A 96 -1.62 46.85 51.12
N PRO A 97 -1.97 48.01 50.53
CA PRO A 97 -3.33 48.52 50.79
C PRO A 97 -4.04 49.26 49.64
N ASP A 98 -5.37 49.08 49.60
CA ASP A 98 -6.45 50.11 49.61
C ASP A 98 -6.06 51.61 49.61
N ARG A 99 -6.85 52.56 49.09
CA ARG A 99 -8.18 52.57 48.39
C ARG A 99 -8.35 53.95 47.72
N GLY A 100 -9.15 54.09 46.64
CA GLY A 100 -9.50 55.41 46.10
C GLY A 100 -10.43 55.41 44.88
N GLU A 101 -11.50 56.21 44.91
CA GLU A 101 -12.55 56.34 43.89
C GLU A 101 -12.38 57.65 43.08
N GLY A 102 -13.16 57.87 42.00
CA GLY A 102 -13.38 59.23 41.46
C GLY A 102 -13.40 59.40 39.93
N ALA A 103 -14.58 59.22 39.34
CA ALA A 103 -14.87 59.25 37.90
C ALA A 103 -14.76 60.60 37.15
N HIS A 104 -15.01 60.52 35.83
CA HIS A 104 -15.39 61.57 34.85
C HIS A 104 -14.29 62.37 34.10
N GLY A 105 -14.44 62.49 32.76
CA GLY A 105 -13.68 63.41 31.91
C GLY A 105 -13.46 62.97 30.44
N GLN A 106 -14.41 63.22 29.54
CA GLN A 106 -14.26 63.17 28.06
C GLN A 106 -14.61 64.55 27.48
N PRO A 107 -14.02 65.02 26.34
CA PRO A 107 -14.30 64.45 25.00
C PRO A 107 -13.18 64.55 23.91
N GLY A 108 -13.45 64.00 22.71
CA GLY A 108 -12.64 64.12 21.48
C GLY A 108 -11.86 62.82 21.13
N VAL A 109 -12.24 61.94 20.19
CA VAL A 109 -12.59 62.10 18.74
C VAL A 109 -11.39 62.63 17.95
N ALA A 110 -10.78 61.92 16.98
CA ALA A 110 -11.39 61.11 15.91
C ALA A 110 -10.60 59.85 15.45
N HIS A 111 -11.34 58.86 14.93
CA HIS A 111 -11.04 57.83 13.89
C HIS A 111 -9.63 57.17 13.82
N ARG A 112 -9.47 55.85 14.03
CA ARG A 112 -10.06 54.63 13.39
C ARG A 112 -9.47 54.24 12.01
N VAL A 113 -8.75 53.11 11.99
CA VAL A 113 -9.04 51.95 11.11
C VAL A 113 -9.21 50.72 12.03
N ARG A 114 -9.91 49.66 11.58
CA ARG A 114 -10.26 48.48 12.39
C ARG A 114 -9.82 47.18 11.73
N GLU A 115 -9.37 46.23 12.55
CA GLU A 115 -9.64 44.80 12.38
C GLU A 115 -10.70 44.37 13.42
N PRO A 116 -11.66 43.49 13.10
CA PRO A 116 -12.56 42.87 14.08
C PRO A 116 -12.04 41.49 14.54
N ALA A 117 -12.26 41.17 15.82
CA ALA A 117 -11.78 39.94 16.45
C ALA A 117 -12.78 38.78 16.37
N VAL A 118 -12.34 37.60 16.83
CA VAL A 118 -13.15 36.38 17.01
C VAL A 118 -14.14 36.56 18.18
N GLU A 119 -15.38 36.12 18.01
CA GLU A 119 -16.31 35.87 19.13
C GLU A 119 -16.74 34.39 19.17
N HIS A 120 -16.72 33.81 20.38
CA HIS A 120 -17.47 32.60 20.72
C HIS A 120 -18.89 32.99 21.17
N ARG A 121 -19.89 32.16 20.85
CA ARG A 121 -21.09 32.03 21.68
C ARG A 121 -21.74 30.66 21.53
N ALA A 122 -22.58 30.31 22.51
CA ALA A 122 -23.24 29.02 22.67
C ALA A 122 -24.71 29.22 23.08
N GLY A 123 -25.48 28.13 23.11
CA GLY A 123 -26.93 28.13 23.31
C GLY A 123 -27.68 28.20 21.96
N GLY A 124 -28.90 27.68 21.85
CA GLY A 124 -29.70 26.94 22.85
C GLY A 124 -30.85 26.18 22.18
N GLU A 125 -31.51 25.31 22.94
CA GLU A 125 -32.72 24.61 22.49
C GLU A 125 -33.96 25.49 22.67
N GLU A 126 -34.99 25.30 21.83
CA GLU A 126 -36.36 25.63 22.20
C GLU A 126 -37.36 24.74 21.42
N ARG A 127 -38.53 24.51 22.02
CA ARG A 127 -39.70 23.82 21.44
C ARG A 127 -40.93 24.72 21.60
N ASP A 128 -42.07 24.22 21.13
CA ASP A 128 -43.46 24.69 21.33
C ASP A 128 -44.12 25.27 20.06
N GLU A 129 -45.45 25.39 19.98
CA GLU A 129 -46.47 24.33 20.14
C GLU A 129 -47.75 24.78 19.37
N GLU A 130 -48.78 23.95 19.41
CA GLU A 130 -49.99 23.95 18.57
C GLU A 130 -50.94 25.20 18.47
N ARG A 131 -51.71 25.22 17.35
CA ARG A 131 -53.10 25.75 17.14
C ARG A 131 -53.40 27.26 17.01
N GLY A 132 -54.09 27.61 15.90
CA GLY A 132 -55.43 28.24 16.05
C GLY A 132 -55.99 29.24 14.99
N ARG A 133 -56.60 28.73 13.90
CA ARG A 133 -57.59 29.46 13.02
C ARG A 133 -57.01 30.67 12.22
N GLU A 134 -57.67 31.34 11.26
CA GLU A 134 -59.09 31.32 10.83
C GLU A 134 -59.31 31.63 9.31
N GLU A 135 -60.39 31.05 8.75
CA GLU A 135 -61.22 31.37 7.55
C GLU A 135 -60.74 31.95 6.17
N ARG A 136 -61.08 31.16 5.12
CA ARG A 136 -61.89 31.47 3.89
C ARG A 136 -61.33 32.17 2.61
N ARG A 137 -61.41 31.38 1.51
CA ARG A 137 -61.83 31.72 0.11
C ARG A 137 -60.88 32.62 -0.71
N VAL A 138 -60.86 32.64 -2.05
CA VAL A 138 -61.76 32.08 -3.10
C VAL A 138 -60.94 31.30 -4.15
N GLY A 139 -61.52 30.23 -4.73
CA GLY A 139 -60.99 29.55 -5.93
C GLY A 139 -61.82 28.32 -6.28
N ARG A 140 -62.66 28.39 -7.33
CA ARG A 140 -63.65 27.35 -7.66
C ARG A 140 -63.23 26.58 -8.91
N ALA A 141 -63.35 25.25 -8.88
CA ALA A 141 -63.11 24.38 -10.03
C ALA A 141 -64.33 24.30 -10.98
N VAL A 142 -64.14 23.70 -12.17
CA VAL A 142 -64.84 22.47 -12.62
C VAL A 142 -64.24 22.00 -13.97
N GLU A 143 -64.34 20.69 -14.23
CA GLU A 143 -63.86 19.93 -15.41
C GLU A 143 -65.00 19.87 -16.49
N PRO A 144 -65.25 18.85 -17.38
CA PRO A 144 -64.77 17.46 -17.48
C PRO A 144 -64.50 16.89 -18.90
N GLU A 145 -64.29 15.56 -18.95
CA GLU A 145 -64.63 14.59 -20.03
C GLU A 145 -63.75 14.54 -21.33
N GLN A 146 -63.07 13.42 -21.66
CA GLN A 146 -63.48 12.05 -22.08
C GLN A 146 -63.78 11.92 -23.59
N ARG A 147 -63.64 10.78 -24.31
CA ARG A 147 -62.77 9.56 -24.32
C ARG A 147 -63.28 8.67 -25.50
N HIS A 148 -62.68 7.48 -25.73
CA HIS A 148 -63.11 6.42 -26.68
C HIS A 148 -62.93 6.73 -28.20
N GLU A 149 -62.64 5.79 -29.12
CA GLU A 149 -61.87 4.52 -29.08
C GLU A 149 -61.48 4.11 -30.55
N HIS A 150 -61.25 2.89 -31.07
CA HIS A 150 -61.55 1.49 -30.66
C HIS A 150 -60.68 0.46 -31.46
N ALA A 151 -60.49 -0.75 -30.89
CA ALA A 151 -60.25 -2.07 -31.53
C ALA A 151 -58.92 -2.50 -32.25
N ASP A 152 -58.81 -3.83 -32.35
CA ASP A 152 -57.75 -4.79 -32.75
C ASP A 152 -58.40 -5.80 -33.77
N PRO A 153 -57.81 -6.93 -34.28
CA PRO A 153 -56.43 -7.49 -34.21
C PRO A 153 -55.92 -8.10 -35.58
N GLU A 154 -54.91 -9.00 -35.52
CA GLU A 154 -54.49 -10.03 -36.52
C GLU A 154 -53.70 -9.63 -37.81
N SER A 155 -52.96 -10.51 -38.52
CA SER A 155 -52.08 -11.66 -38.14
C SER A 155 -51.19 -12.14 -39.33
N VAL A 156 -50.16 -12.99 -39.06
CA VAL A 156 -49.44 -13.92 -39.98
C VAL A 156 -48.58 -13.41 -41.18
N GLY A 157 -47.28 -13.80 -41.18
CA GLY A 157 -46.60 -14.48 -42.32
C GLY A 157 -45.70 -13.70 -43.30
N GLY A 158 -44.73 -14.41 -43.92
CA GLY A 158 -43.99 -14.00 -45.13
C GLY A 158 -42.46 -14.12 -45.10
N GLU A 159 -41.84 -14.67 -46.16
CA GLU A 159 -40.38 -14.88 -46.31
C GLU A 159 -39.85 -14.45 -47.71
N HIS A 160 -38.51 -14.41 -47.86
CA HIS A 160 -37.71 -14.67 -49.09
C HIS A 160 -37.49 -13.63 -50.24
N HIS A 161 -36.18 -13.33 -50.44
CA HIS A 161 -35.40 -13.22 -51.71
C HIS A 161 -35.48 -12.03 -52.71
N GLY A 162 -34.37 -11.84 -53.47
CA GLY A 162 -34.10 -10.82 -54.50
C GLY A 162 -33.26 -9.62 -53.99
N ALA A 163 -31.99 -9.34 -54.32
CA ALA A 163 -30.99 -9.76 -55.35
C ALA A 163 -30.89 -8.90 -56.63
N GLU A 164 -29.64 -8.53 -56.97
CA GLU A 164 -29.14 -7.89 -58.22
C GLU A 164 -29.59 -6.42 -58.49
N ASP A 165 -28.80 -5.54 -59.15
CA ASP A 165 -27.43 -5.05 -58.82
C ASP A 165 -27.34 -3.57 -59.35
N ASP A 166 -26.27 -2.84 -59.72
CA ASP A 166 -24.82 -3.02 -60.04
C ASP A 166 -24.10 -1.65 -59.76
N ALA A 167 -22.84 -1.49 -60.16
CA ALA A 167 -22.06 -0.28 -60.54
C ALA A 167 -22.40 1.13 -59.97
N GLY A 168 -21.43 1.96 -59.56
CA GLY A 168 -19.97 1.79 -59.54
C GLY A 168 -19.22 3.13 -59.51
N ALA A 169 -18.08 3.19 -58.80
CA ALA A 169 -17.18 4.37 -58.64
C ALA A 169 -17.81 5.59 -57.89
N GLU A 170 -17.08 6.45 -57.17
CA GLU A 170 -15.71 6.40 -56.63
C GLU A 170 -15.59 7.31 -55.38
N GLY A 171 -14.55 7.14 -54.55
CA GLY A 171 -14.11 8.17 -53.59
C GLY A 171 -14.13 7.83 -52.08
N LEU A 172 -13.03 8.19 -51.41
CA LEU A 172 -12.92 8.48 -49.97
C LEU A 172 -13.45 7.43 -48.95
N ARG A 173 -12.81 6.25 -48.90
CA ARG A 173 -12.85 5.38 -47.70
C ARG A 173 -11.68 5.63 -46.76
N CYS A 174 -11.96 5.76 -45.47
CA CYS A 174 -10.96 5.87 -44.40
C CYS A 174 -10.03 4.64 -44.36
N GLN A 175 -8.72 4.87 -44.45
CA GLN A 175 -7.71 3.90 -44.00
C GLN A 175 -7.44 4.19 -42.51
N ARG A 176 -7.88 3.31 -41.60
CA ARG A 176 -7.08 2.16 -41.12
C ARG A 176 -5.67 2.57 -40.70
N PHE A 177 -5.53 3.11 -39.49
CA PHE A 177 -4.24 3.13 -38.79
C PHE A 177 -3.76 1.69 -38.55
N SER A 178 -2.57 1.35 -39.05
CA SER A 178 -1.90 0.08 -38.76
C SER A 178 -0.44 0.29 -38.37
N THR A 179 -0.09 -0.32 -37.22
CA THR A 179 1.23 -0.85 -36.82
C THR A 179 2.42 0.09 -36.53
N SER A 180 3.19 -0.35 -35.52
CA SER A 180 4.63 -0.15 -35.31
C SER A 180 5.20 1.27 -35.17
N GLY A 181 5.17 1.79 -33.94
CA GLY A 181 6.04 2.87 -33.47
C GLY A 181 6.78 2.48 -32.17
N LYS A 182 7.96 1.85 -32.30
CA LYS A 182 8.98 1.56 -31.27
C LYS A 182 8.48 1.24 -29.84
N LEU A 183 8.40 -0.05 -29.52
CA LEU A 183 7.87 -0.61 -28.27
C LEU A 183 8.81 -0.49 -27.02
N HIS A 184 9.49 0.64 -26.84
CA HIS A 184 10.54 0.80 -25.81
C HIS A 184 10.35 1.92 -24.77
N HIS A 185 9.33 2.78 -24.90
CA HIS A 185 8.92 3.70 -23.83
C HIS A 185 7.60 3.27 -23.19
N VAL A 186 7.37 3.74 -21.96
CA VAL A 186 6.16 3.47 -21.16
C VAL A 186 6.00 1.98 -20.80
N LYS A 187 6.90 1.49 -19.92
CA LYS A 187 6.46 0.52 -18.88
C LYS A 187 5.24 1.15 -18.20
N SER A 188 4.07 0.53 -18.40
CA SER A 188 2.79 1.17 -18.16
C SER A 188 2.59 1.58 -16.70
N ILE A 189 1.72 2.58 -16.46
CA ILE A 189 1.26 2.98 -15.11
C ILE A 189 0.86 1.74 -14.30
N ALA A 190 0.11 0.84 -14.94
CA ALA A 190 -0.24 -0.49 -14.44
C ALA A 190 0.96 -1.32 -13.97
N THR A 191 1.96 -1.51 -14.84
CA THR A 191 3.18 -2.27 -14.53
C THR A 191 3.96 -1.62 -13.38
N ARG A 192 4.01 -0.29 -13.29
CA ARG A 192 4.75 0.42 -12.23
C ARG A 192 4.05 0.40 -10.88
N ILE A 193 2.73 0.59 -10.84
CA ILE A 193 1.92 0.46 -9.61
C ILE A 193 1.91 -1.00 -9.10
N ALA A 194 1.97 -1.99 -9.99
CA ALA A 194 2.19 -3.38 -9.59
C ALA A 194 3.61 -3.60 -9.03
N ALA A 195 4.64 -3.17 -9.76
CA ALA A 195 6.05 -3.36 -9.37
C ALA A 195 6.47 -2.61 -8.10
N SER A 196 5.83 -1.47 -7.76
CA SER A 196 6.16 -0.75 -6.52
C SER A 196 5.75 -1.51 -5.25
N ASN A 197 4.81 -2.44 -5.39
CA ASN A 197 4.18 -3.20 -4.32
C ASN A 197 4.29 -4.72 -4.58
N SER A 198 5.27 -5.18 -5.38
CA SER A 198 5.51 -6.59 -5.75
C SER A 198 6.17 -7.40 -4.62
N ALA A 199 5.60 -7.29 -3.42
CA ALA A 199 5.55 -8.41 -2.49
C ALA A 199 4.20 -9.09 -2.75
N PRO A 200 4.13 -10.43 -2.86
CA PRO A 200 2.85 -11.10 -2.79
C PRO A 200 2.36 -10.87 -1.36
N LEU A 201 1.39 -9.98 -1.24
CA LEU A 201 0.61 -9.91 -0.02
C LEU A 201 0.08 -11.33 0.21
N ARG A 202 0.58 -12.01 1.26
CA ARG A 202 -0.11 -13.17 1.81
C ARG A 202 -1.56 -12.71 1.92
N TRP A 203 -2.48 -13.50 1.37
CA TRP A 203 -3.89 -13.29 1.67
C TRP A 203 -3.97 -13.29 3.20
N TYR A 204 -4.32 -12.14 3.78
CA TYR A 204 -4.41 -11.99 5.23
C TYR A 204 -5.67 -12.70 5.69
N ASP A 205 -5.56 -14.03 5.63
CA ASP A 205 -6.52 -15.05 5.98
C ASP A 205 -6.51 -15.22 7.50
N GLY A 206 -6.64 -14.09 8.21
CA GLY A 206 -7.00 -14.11 9.61
C GLY A 206 -8.35 -14.81 9.76
N SER A 207 -8.63 -15.29 10.98
CA SER A 207 -9.84 -16.05 11.35
C SER A 207 -11.18 -15.41 10.97
N MET A 208 -11.16 -14.13 10.54
CA MET A 208 -12.19 -13.47 9.73
C MET A 208 -12.77 -14.30 8.56
N HIS A 209 -12.16 -15.40 8.11
CA HIS A 209 -12.81 -16.29 7.12
C HIS A 209 -14.06 -16.99 7.67
N GLU A 210 -14.17 -17.18 9.00
CA GLU A 210 -15.39 -17.69 9.64
C GLU A 210 -16.46 -16.61 9.81
N LEU A 211 -16.07 -15.32 9.78
CA LEU A 211 -17.00 -14.20 9.64
C LEU A 211 -17.42 -14.05 8.17
N SER A 212 -18.30 -14.97 7.77
CA SER A 212 -19.09 -15.01 6.53
C SER A 212 -19.09 -13.69 5.75
N GLN A 213 -18.41 -13.66 4.61
CA GLN A 213 -18.29 -12.45 3.78
C GLN A 213 -19.56 -12.12 2.97
N ALA A 214 -20.68 -12.78 3.27
CA ALA A 214 -22.00 -12.34 2.84
C ALA A 214 -22.50 -11.22 3.77
N LEU A 215 -23.26 -10.25 3.24
CA LEU A 215 -23.96 -9.24 4.03
C LEU A 215 -25.08 -9.79 4.94
N ALA A 216 -25.27 -11.10 4.94
CA ALA A 216 -26.35 -11.83 5.59
C ALA A 216 -26.00 -12.21 7.04
N SER A 217 -26.24 -11.26 7.94
CA SER A 217 -26.87 -11.59 9.21
C SER A 217 -28.26 -10.98 9.20
N PRO A 218 -29.35 -11.78 9.24
CA PRO A 218 -30.71 -11.28 9.16
C PRO A 218 -30.96 -10.16 10.16
N ALA A 219 -31.29 -8.99 9.65
CA ALA A 219 -31.49 -7.79 10.44
C ALA A 219 -32.98 -7.58 10.65
N ALA A 220 -33.45 -7.68 11.89
CA ALA A 220 -34.80 -7.24 12.23
C ALA A 220 -34.96 -5.75 11.87
N TRP A 221 -35.92 -5.47 10.99
CA TRP A 221 -36.31 -4.15 10.49
C TRP A 221 -36.36 -3.10 11.61
N GLU A 222 -35.93 -1.88 11.32
CA GLU A 222 -36.11 -0.74 12.23
C GLU A 222 -37.53 -0.17 12.13
N GLU A 223 -38.15 -0.22 10.94
CA GLU A 223 -39.54 0.18 10.70
C GLU A 223 -40.35 -0.99 10.10
N PRO A 224 -40.60 -2.10 10.83
CA PRO A 224 -41.30 -3.28 10.29
C PRO A 224 -42.68 -2.95 9.70
N ASP A 225 -43.43 -2.03 10.32
CA ASP A 225 -44.72 -1.57 9.79
C ASP A 225 -44.60 -0.86 8.44
N ARG A 226 -43.46 -0.22 8.17
CA ARG A 226 -43.19 0.43 6.88
C ARG A 226 -42.85 -0.59 5.80
N ALA A 227 -42.06 -1.62 6.13
CA ALA A 227 -41.85 -2.75 5.24
C ALA A 227 -43.20 -3.43 4.90
N ALA A 228 -44.04 -3.70 5.91
CA ALA A 228 -45.36 -4.27 5.74
C ALA A 228 -46.31 -3.39 4.90
N ARG A 229 -46.31 -2.06 5.10
CA ARG A 229 -47.09 -1.11 4.26
C ARG A 229 -46.59 -1.02 2.81
N LEU A 230 -45.28 -1.18 2.57
CA LEU A 230 -44.70 -1.12 1.22
C LEU A 230 -44.84 -2.44 0.46
N ALA A 231 -44.74 -3.59 1.13
CA ALA A 231 -44.76 -4.92 0.53
C ALA A 231 -45.85 -5.15 -0.54
N PRO A 232 -47.16 -4.89 -0.29
CA PRO A 232 -48.21 -5.09 -1.30
C PRO A 232 -48.15 -4.08 -2.46
N ARG A 233 -47.47 -2.94 -2.28
CA ARG A 233 -47.30 -1.88 -3.28
C ARG A 233 -46.05 -2.06 -4.14
N LEU A 234 -45.10 -2.91 -3.73
CA LEU A 234 -43.84 -3.11 -4.46
C LEU A 234 -44.00 -3.45 -5.94
N PRO A 235 -44.92 -4.37 -6.37
CA PRO A 235 -45.09 -4.67 -7.79
C PRO A 235 -45.52 -3.45 -8.60
N GLU A 236 -46.37 -2.58 -8.03
CA GLU A 236 -46.78 -1.35 -8.66
C GLU A 236 -45.63 -0.32 -8.68
N GLU A 237 -45.08 0.03 -7.53
CA GLU A 237 -44.07 1.10 -7.41
C GLU A 237 -42.79 0.80 -8.22
N THR A 238 -42.35 -0.46 -8.22
CA THR A 238 -41.12 -0.89 -8.91
C THR A 238 -41.35 -1.44 -10.32
N GLY A 239 -42.57 -1.88 -10.64
CA GLY A 239 -42.90 -2.58 -11.89
C GLY A 239 -42.45 -4.05 -11.93
N LEU A 240 -41.91 -4.60 -10.82
CA LEU A 240 -41.51 -6.00 -10.71
C LEU A 240 -42.71 -6.95 -10.68
N ALA A 241 -42.49 -8.21 -11.09
CA ALA A 241 -43.44 -9.29 -10.83
C ALA A 241 -43.51 -9.58 -9.32
N ALA A 242 -44.63 -10.10 -8.83
CA ALA A 242 -44.84 -10.39 -7.40
C ALA A 242 -43.71 -11.24 -6.78
N ARG A 243 -43.26 -12.29 -7.47
CA ARG A 243 -42.13 -13.14 -7.08
C ARG A 243 -40.81 -12.36 -6.92
N ASP A 244 -40.56 -11.40 -7.80
CA ASP A 244 -39.32 -10.60 -7.78
C ASP A 244 -39.39 -9.52 -6.68
N ALA A 245 -40.58 -8.99 -6.39
CA ALA A 245 -40.82 -8.10 -5.25
C ALA A 245 -40.68 -8.84 -3.90
N GLU A 246 -41.17 -10.08 -3.82
CA GLU A 246 -40.97 -10.98 -2.67
C GLU A 246 -39.49 -11.34 -2.47
N MET A 247 -38.76 -11.58 -3.56
CA MET A 247 -37.31 -11.78 -3.51
C MET A 247 -36.56 -10.51 -3.07
N LEU A 248 -37.00 -9.32 -3.51
CA LEU A 248 -36.43 -8.04 -3.06
C LEU A 248 -36.59 -7.85 -1.54
N LEU A 249 -37.74 -8.21 -0.96
CA LEU A 249 -37.96 -8.12 0.49
C LEU A 249 -37.00 -9.01 1.28
N ARG A 250 -36.89 -10.30 0.92
CA ARG A 250 -35.92 -11.22 1.55
C ARG A 250 -34.50 -10.69 1.49
N LEU A 251 -34.06 -10.24 0.31
CA LEU A 251 -32.71 -9.70 0.13
C LEU A 251 -32.47 -8.48 1.03
N CYS A 252 -33.47 -7.61 1.26
CA CYS A 252 -33.34 -6.48 2.17
C CYS A 252 -33.23 -6.93 3.63
N GLU A 253 -34.05 -7.89 4.07
CA GLU A 253 -34.02 -8.48 5.41
C GLU A 253 -32.71 -9.22 5.72
N GLU A 254 -32.14 -9.87 4.70
CA GLU A 254 -30.80 -10.48 4.68
C GLU A 254 -29.65 -9.45 4.53
N SER A 255 -29.90 -8.14 4.72
CA SER A 255 -28.89 -7.09 4.54
C SER A 255 -28.55 -6.33 5.81
N ALA A 256 -27.37 -5.71 5.84
CA ALA A 256 -26.87 -4.95 6.98
C ALA A 256 -27.72 -3.71 7.37
N ASP A 257 -28.63 -3.26 6.50
CA ASP A 257 -29.52 -2.10 6.67
C ASP A 257 -30.80 -2.31 5.83
N PRO A 258 -31.79 -3.09 6.32
CA PRO A 258 -32.98 -3.45 5.54
C PRO A 258 -33.83 -2.25 5.11
N ASP A 259 -34.03 -1.31 6.02
CA ASP A 259 -34.85 -0.12 5.81
C ASP A 259 -34.20 0.84 4.79
N GLY A 260 -32.87 1.00 4.86
CA GLY A 260 -32.07 1.72 3.88
C GLY A 260 -32.00 1.02 2.53
N ALA A 261 -31.85 -0.31 2.54
CA ALA A 261 -31.85 -1.15 1.35
C ALA A 261 -33.17 -1.04 0.59
N LEU A 262 -34.30 -1.23 1.26
CA LEU A 262 -35.64 -1.15 0.69
C LEU A 262 -35.93 0.27 0.17
N ALA A 263 -35.68 1.30 0.98
CA ALA A 263 -35.92 2.70 0.59
C ALA A 263 -35.03 3.17 -0.57
N GLY A 264 -33.81 2.63 -0.69
CA GLY A 264 -32.92 2.86 -1.83
C GLY A 264 -33.37 2.10 -3.08
N ALA A 265 -33.65 0.81 -2.94
CA ALA A 265 -34.03 -0.07 -4.06
C ALA A 265 -35.37 0.33 -4.68
N VAL A 266 -36.41 0.60 -3.87
CA VAL A 266 -37.73 1.06 -4.37
C VAL A 266 -37.58 2.37 -5.14
N ARG A 267 -36.82 3.33 -4.61
CA ARG A 267 -36.55 4.61 -5.28
C ARG A 267 -35.81 4.42 -6.61
N ALA A 268 -34.81 3.55 -6.64
CA ALA A 268 -34.02 3.26 -7.84
C ALA A 268 -34.84 2.52 -8.91
N LEU A 269 -35.62 1.51 -8.52
CA LEU A 269 -36.47 0.72 -9.40
C LEU A 269 -37.67 1.52 -9.91
N GLY A 270 -38.34 2.30 -9.07
CA GLY A 270 -39.43 3.19 -9.48
C GLY A 270 -38.96 4.28 -10.46
N ALA A 271 -37.80 4.89 -10.20
CA ALA A 271 -37.15 5.78 -11.17
C ALA A 271 -36.78 5.06 -12.48
N ARG A 272 -36.47 3.76 -12.44
CA ARG A 272 -36.24 2.93 -13.62
C ARG A 272 -37.53 2.64 -14.39
N ARG A 273 -38.61 2.25 -13.71
CA ARG A 273 -39.96 2.03 -14.27
C ARG A 273 -40.41 3.28 -15.02
N ALA A 274 -40.39 4.43 -14.34
CA ALA A 274 -40.85 5.71 -14.87
C ALA A 274 -40.04 6.23 -16.08
N ARG A 275 -38.75 5.89 -16.19
CA ARG A 275 -37.86 6.40 -17.26
C ARG A 275 -37.56 5.41 -18.39
N LEU A 276 -37.76 4.11 -18.18
CA LEU A 276 -37.43 3.06 -19.15
C LEU A 276 -38.62 2.13 -19.50
N GLY A 277 -39.79 2.33 -18.90
CA GLY A 277 -41.04 1.63 -19.27
C GLY A 277 -41.10 0.13 -19.00
N ARG A 278 -40.09 -0.44 -18.31
CA ARG A 278 -39.92 -1.89 -18.10
C ARG A 278 -39.38 -2.20 -16.69
N PRO A 279 -39.58 -3.40 -16.12
CA PRO A 279 -38.91 -3.84 -14.90
C PRO A 279 -37.39 -3.95 -15.05
N ALA A 280 -36.68 -4.00 -13.92
CA ALA A 280 -35.31 -4.50 -13.85
C ALA A 280 -35.29 -6.03 -13.96
N SER A 281 -34.14 -6.63 -14.31
CA SER A 281 -34.00 -8.08 -14.25
C SER A 281 -33.82 -8.56 -12.80
N ALA A 282 -34.37 -9.73 -12.47
CA ALA A 282 -34.23 -10.36 -11.16
C ALA A 282 -32.76 -10.46 -10.69
N ALA A 283 -31.84 -10.74 -11.62
CA ALA A 283 -30.40 -10.79 -11.37
C ALA A 283 -29.77 -9.47 -10.87
N ALA A 284 -30.40 -8.32 -11.13
CA ALA A 284 -29.94 -7.01 -10.65
C ALA A 284 -30.35 -6.70 -9.20
N LEU A 285 -31.29 -7.46 -8.61
CA LEU A 285 -31.88 -7.13 -7.31
C LEU A 285 -30.89 -7.33 -6.15
N ALA A 286 -30.17 -8.44 -6.09
CA ALA A 286 -29.16 -8.66 -5.04
C ALA A 286 -28.01 -7.62 -5.10
N PRO A 287 -27.35 -7.37 -6.25
CA PRO A 287 -26.38 -6.28 -6.38
C PRO A 287 -26.93 -4.88 -6.04
N LEU A 288 -28.20 -4.60 -6.36
CA LEU A 288 -28.85 -3.34 -6.00
C LEU A 288 -29.01 -3.22 -4.48
N VAL A 289 -29.49 -4.27 -3.81
CA VAL A 289 -29.65 -4.32 -2.35
C VAL A 289 -28.29 -4.18 -1.65
N THR A 290 -27.25 -4.89 -2.10
CA THR A 290 -25.87 -4.73 -1.61
C THR A 290 -25.42 -3.27 -1.60
N ILE A 291 -25.67 -2.53 -2.68
CA ILE A 291 -25.31 -1.12 -2.78
C ILE A 291 -26.22 -0.22 -1.92
N CYS A 292 -27.52 -0.49 -1.87
CA CYS A 292 -28.46 0.33 -1.11
C CYS A 292 -28.29 0.17 0.42
N ALA A 293 -27.97 -1.03 0.91
CA ALA A 293 -27.64 -1.28 2.32
C ALA A 293 -26.31 -0.64 2.76
N ALA A 294 -25.33 -0.58 1.85
CA ALA A 294 -23.99 -0.07 2.15
C ALA A 294 -23.82 1.44 1.91
N SER A 295 -24.55 2.03 0.95
CA SER A 295 -24.31 3.40 0.51
C SER A 295 -25.58 4.10 0.00
N ARG A 296 -26.17 4.94 0.86
CA ARG A 296 -27.22 5.90 0.46
C ARG A 296 -26.76 6.86 -0.64
N TYR A 297 -25.46 7.15 -0.72
CA TYR A 297 -24.87 7.94 -1.80
C TYR A 297 -24.93 7.23 -3.16
N LEU A 298 -24.47 5.98 -3.25
CA LEU A 298 -24.51 5.22 -4.50
C LEU A 298 -25.96 4.87 -4.89
N ALA A 299 -26.83 4.56 -3.92
CA ALA A 299 -28.27 4.39 -4.15
C ALA A 299 -28.92 5.63 -4.80
N ALA A 300 -28.58 6.84 -4.33
CA ALA A 300 -29.06 8.08 -4.92
C ALA A 300 -28.59 8.25 -6.38
N HIS A 301 -27.34 7.88 -6.69
CA HIS A 301 -26.83 7.85 -8.07
C HIS A 301 -27.52 6.82 -8.96
N LEU A 302 -27.89 5.64 -8.43
CA LEU A 302 -28.65 4.63 -9.18
C LEU A 302 -30.08 5.13 -9.50
N ALA A 303 -30.75 5.82 -8.56
CA ALA A 303 -32.02 6.48 -8.84
C ALA A 303 -31.88 7.68 -9.80
N ALA A 304 -30.77 8.42 -9.73
CA ALA A 304 -30.49 9.52 -10.66
C ALA A 304 -30.16 9.01 -12.08
N GLN A 305 -29.55 7.83 -12.22
CA GLN A 305 -29.15 7.22 -13.50
C GLN A 305 -29.61 5.74 -13.62
N PRO A 306 -30.93 5.45 -13.73
CA PRO A 306 -31.45 4.07 -13.59
C PRO A 306 -30.97 3.04 -14.62
N ARG A 307 -30.36 3.48 -15.74
CA ARG A 307 -29.67 2.58 -16.69
C ARG A 307 -28.43 1.89 -16.10
N LEU A 308 -27.90 2.37 -14.96
CA LEU A 308 -26.81 1.71 -14.24
C LEU A 308 -27.25 0.42 -13.54
N ILE A 309 -28.53 0.28 -13.19
CA ILE A 309 -29.09 -0.91 -12.52
C ILE A 309 -28.93 -2.14 -13.42
N ASP A 310 -29.15 -1.97 -14.73
CA ASP A 310 -28.97 -3.03 -15.74
C ASP A 310 -27.51 -3.50 -15.89
N LEU A 311 -26.54 -2.77 -15.33
CA LEU A 311 -25.12 -3.13 -15.37
C LEU A 311 -24.64 -3.86 -14.11
N LEU A 312 -25.33 -3.73 -12.96
CA LEU A 312 -24.84 -4.23 -11.67
C LEU A 312 -24.44 -5.72 -11.67
N PRO A 313 -25.19 -6.65 -12.32
CA PRO A 313 -24.79 -8.07 -12.40
C PRO A 313 -23.44 -8.26 -13.11
N LEU A 314 -23.18 -7.45 -14.14
CA LEU A 314 -21.94 -7.49 -14.93
C LEU A 314 -20.77 -6.77 -14.23
N LEU A 315 -21.06 -5.90 -13.26
CA LEU A 315 -20.04 -5.21 -12.47
C LEU A 315 -19.56 -6.06 -11.29
N ALA A 316 -20.47 -6.79 -10.62
CA ALA A 316 -20.15 -7.56 -9.41
C ALA A 316 -19.04 -8.61 -9.62
N VAL A 317 -19.02 -9.27 -10.78
CA VAL A 317 -18.02 -10.31 -11.13
C VAL A 317 -16.81 -9.79 -11.90
N ARG A 318 -16.75 -8.48 -12.21
CA ARG A 318 -15.75 -7.94 -13.15
C ARG A 318 -14.53 -7.37 -12.43
N THR A 319 -13.44 -8.11 -12.46
CA THR A 319 -12.08 -7.59 -12.23
C THR A 319 -11.67 -6.61 -13.35
N ARG A 320 -10.60 -5.84 -13.12
CA ARG A 320 -9.81 -5.25 -14.20
C ARG A 320 -8.33 -5.31 -13.89
N THR A 321 -7.53 -5.65 -14.89
CA THR A 321 -6.12 -5.28 -14.87
C THR A 321 -5.99 -3.75 -14.91
N ALA A 322 -4.93 -3.21 -14.32
CA ALA A 322 -4.66 -1.78 -14.42
C ALA A 322 -4.45 -1.29 -15.86
N GLN A 323 -4.03 -2.16 -16.78
CA GLN A 323 -3.92 -1.84 -18.21
C GLN A 323 -5.31 -1.64 -18.84
N GLU A 324 -6.31 -2.44 -18.47
CA GLU A 324 -7.69 -2.23 -18.91
C GLU A 324 -8.32 -0.97 -18.30
N ALA A 325 -8.03 -0.67 -17.02
CA ALA A 325 -8.48 0.56 -16.37
C ALA A 325 -7.93 1.79 -17.13
N LEU A 326 -6.63 1.81 -17.39
CA LEU A 326 -5.93 2.84 -18.17
C LEU A 326 -6.48 2.95 -19.60
N ALA A 327 -6.66 1.82 -20.29
CA ALA A 327 -7.17 1.76 -21.66
C ALA A 327 -8.69 2.05 -21.76
N ALA A 328 -9.43 2.05 -20.66
CA ALA A 328 -10.81 2.50 -20.60
C ALA A 328 -10.93 4.00 -20.31
N ALA A 329 -10.10 4.54 -19.39
CA ALA A 329 -10.14 5.94 -19.00
C ALA A 329 -9.55 6.88 -20.07
N THR A 330 -8.43 6.50 -20.70
CA THR A 330 -7.74 7.36 -21.71
C THR A 330 -8.58 7.66 -22.94
N ARG A 331 -9.63 6.86 -23.23
CA ARG A 331 -10.62 7.15 -24.28
C ARG A 331 -11.37 8.46 -24.05
N HIS A 332 -11.51 8.91 -22.80
CA HIS A 332 -12.19 10.16 -22.46
C HIS A 332 -11.41 11.40 -22.88
N ALA A 333 -10.08 11.29 -23.06
CA ALA A 333 -9.23 12.38 -23.53
C ALA A 333 -9.61 12.87 -24.95
N ASN A 334 -10.33 12.07 -25.73
CA ASN A 334 -10.96 12.49 -26.99
C ASN A 334 -12.30 13.23 -26.72
N ALA A 335 -12.30 14.17 -25.76
CA ALA A 335 -13.42 15.07 -25.49
C ALA A 335 -13.39 16.28 -26.43
N PRO A 336 -14.54 16.84 -26.83
CA PRO A 336 -14.57 18.08 -27.61
C PRO A 336 -14.11 19.30 -26.78
N ASP A 337 -14.35 19.27 -25.46
CA ASP A 337 -14.10 20.36 -24.53
C ASP A 337 -13.86 19.83 -23.09
N ALA A 338 -13.42 20.73 -22.19
CA ALA A 338 -13.06 20.38 -20.82
C ALA A 338 -14.26 20.02 -19.92
N GLU A 339 -15.45 20.54 -20.21
CA GLU A 339 -16.67 20.25 -19.44
C GLU A 339 -17.20 18.85 -19.82
N ALA A 340 -17.20 18.53 -21.11
CA ALA A 340 -17.44 17.19 -21.64
C ALA A 340 -16.41 16.16 -21.13
N LEU A 341 -15.13 16.53 -21.01
CA LEU A 341 -14.13 15.70 -20.33
C LEU A 341 -14.55 15.43 -18.89
N ALA A 342 -14.70 16.46 -18.06
CA ALA A 342 -15.03 16.31 -16.64
C ALA A 342 -16.34 15.52 -16.42
N ARG A 343 -17.34 15.72 -17.29
CA ARG A 343 -18.61 14.97 -17.31
C ARG A 343 -18.40 13.48 -17.63
N ARG A 344 -17.48 13.13 -18.54
CA ARG A 344 -17.08 11.74 -18.83
C ARG A 344 -16.28 11.12 -17.69
N LEU A 345 -15.29 11.83 -17.13
CA LEU A 345 -14.46 11.36 -16.02
C LEU A 345 -15.31 11.05 -14.77
N ARG A 346 -16.21 11.97 -14.38
CA ARG A 346 -17.21 11.74 -13.30
C ARG A 346 -18.02 10.47 -13.50
N ARG A 347 -18.57 10.26 -14.70
CA ARG A 347 -19.40 9.09 -15.02
C ARG A 347 -18.58 7.79 -15.03
N HIS A 348 -17.33 7.85 -15.46
CA HIS A 348 -16.42 6.70 -15.38
C HIS A 348 -16.11 6.34 -13.93
N LYS A 349 -15.73 7.33 -13.10
CA LYS A 349 -15.50 7.15 -11.66
C LYS A 349 -16.69 6.48 -10.96
N LEU A 350 -17.92 6.94 -11.21
CA LEU A 350 -19.13 6.33 -10.64
C LEU A 350 -19.29 4.85 -11.01
N VAL A 351 -19.08 4.48 -12.28
CA VAL A 351 -19.21 3.09 -12.76
C VAL A 351 -18.12 2.19 -12.16
N GLU A 352 -16.88 2.67 -12.05
CA GLU A 352 -15.80 1.89 -11.45
C GLU A 352 -15.92 1.81 -9.92
N VAL A 353 -16.37 2.87 -9.24
CA VAL A 353 -16.66 2.82 -7.79
C VAL A 353 -17.79 1.83 -7.50
N LEU A 354 -18.86 1.78 -8.31
CA LEU A 354 -19.89 0.73 -8.20
C LEU A 354 -19.29 -0.67 -8.38
N ARG A 355 -18.41 -0.87 -9.36
CA ARG A 355 -17.73 -2.15 -9.62
C ARG A 355 -16.86 -2.60 -8.45
N ILE A 356 -16.02 -1.71 -7.92
CA ILE A 356 -15.11 -2.01 -6.81
C ILE A 356 -15.91 -2.21 -5.51
N ALA A 357 -16.93 -1.38 -5.25
CA ALA A 357 -17.80 -1.53 -4.08
C ALA A 357 -18.57 -2.86 -4.09
N LEU A 358 -19.12 -3.29 -5.22
CA LEU A 358 -19.79 -4.60 -5.33
C LEU A 358 -18.85 -5.78 -5.02
N ARG A 359 -17.57 -5.69 -5.42
CA ARG A 359 -16.57 -6.71 -5.08
C ARG A 359 -16.17 -6.68 -3.60
N ASP A 360 -15.90 -5.49 -3.07
CA ASP A 360 -15.49 -5.27 -1.66
C ASP A 360 -16.59 -5.69 -0.67
N LEU A 361 -17.85 -5.33 -0.96
CA LEU A 361 -19.02 -5.65 -0.14
C LEU A 361 -19.51 -7.10 -0.27
N GLY A 362 -19.19 -7.77 -1.39
CA GLY A 362 -19.62 -9.14 -1.67
C GLY A 362 -18.54 -10.21 -1.45
N GLY A 363 -17.45 -9.90 -0.75
CA GLY A 363 -16.33 -10.82 -0.48
C GLY A 363 -15.48 -11.21 -1.69
N ASN A 364 -15.76 -10.66 -2.88
CA ASN A 364 -15.10 -11.03 -4.14
C ASN A 364 -13.75 -10.31 -4.36
N THR A 365 -13.21 -9.66 -3.33
CA THR A 365 -11.87 -9.05 -3.33
C THR A 365 -11.41 -8.74 -1.90
N SER A 366 -10.11 -8.79 -1.67
CA SER A 366 -9.44 -8.33 -0.46
C SER A 366 -9.30 -6.79 -0.44
N LEU A 367 -9.18 -6.20 0.76
CA LEU A 367 -8.95 -4.75 0.91
C LEU A 367 -7.68 -4.25 0.16
N PRO A 368 -6.53 -4.95 0.15
CA PRO A 368 -5.37 -4.53 -0.62
C PRO A 368 -5.52 -4.66 -2.15
N GLU A 369 -6.59 -5.27 -2.65
CA GLU A 369 -6.99 -5.19 -4.05
C GLU A 369 -7.97 -4.04 -4.29
N SER A 370 -9.00 -3.86 -3.45
CA SER A 370 -9.98 -2.78 -3.64
C SER A 370 -9.32 -1.40 -3.55
N ALA A 371 -8.41 -1.19 -2.59
CA ALA A 371 -7.61 0.03 -2.49
C ALA A 371 -6.66 0.24 -3.69
N ARG A 372 -6.18 -0.86 -4.30
CA ARG A 372 -5.30 -0.84 -5.48
C ARG A 372 -6.08 -0.50 -6.75
N GLU A 373 -7.26 -1.08 -6.94
CA GLU A 373 -8.17 -0.73 -8.04
C GLU A 373 -8.67 0.72 -7.94
N LEU A 374 -8.92 1.23 -6.72
CA LEU A 374 -9.23 2.66 -6.49
C LEU A 374 -8.04 3.57 -6.85
N SER A 375 -6.82 3.14 -6.52
CA SER A 375 -5.59 3.86 -6.88
C SER A 375 -5.36 3.86 -8.41
N TRP A 376 -5.61 2.73 -9.08
CA TRP A 376 -5.59 2.61 -10.54
C TRP A 376 -6.65 3.49 -11.22
N LEU A 377 -7.85 3.59 -10.64
CA LEU A 377 -8.91 4.48 -11.11
C LEU A 377 -8.49 5.95 -11.05
N ALA A 378 -7.92 6.40 -9.93
CA ALA A 378 -7.42 7.76 -9.76
C ALA A 378 -6.30 8.08 -10.78
N ALA A 379 -5.26 7.24 -10.85
CA ALA A 379 -4.14 7.40 -11.79
C ALA A 379 -4.62 7.43 -13.26
N SER A 380 -5.53 6.53 -13.64
CA SER A 380 -6.04 6.43 -15.02
C SER A 380 -6.91 7.63 -15.44
N LEU A 381 -7.62 8.26 -14.49
CA LEU A 381 -8.41 9.46 -14.74
C LEU A 381 -7.55 10.74 -14.76
N LEU A 382 -6.51 10.80 -13.92
CA LEU A 382 -5.48 11.85 -14.00
C LEU A 382 -4.75 11.82 -15.35
N GLU A 383 -4.35 10.63 -15.81
CA GLU A 383 -3.72 10.45 -17.13
C GLU A 383 -4.62 10.91 -18.29
N ALA A 384 -5.92 10.63 -18.22
CA ALA A 384 -6.88 11.11 -19.21
C ALA A 384 -7.00 12.64 -19.22
N ALA A 385 -6.93 13.28 -18.06
CA ALA A 385 -6.92 14.75 -17.94
C ALA A 385 -5.60 15.37 -18.46
N VAL A 386 -4.44 14.83 -18.05
CA VAL A 386 -3.12 15.30 -18.49
C VAL A 386 -3.02 15.27 -20.02
N ARG A 387 -3.42 14.17 -20.66
CA ARG A 387 -3.40 14.04 -22.14
C ARG A 387 -4.25 15.11 -22.84
N PHE A 388 -5.49 15.32 -22.38
CA PHE A 388 -6.40 16.31 -22.98
C PHE A 388 -5.88 17.73 -22.81
N HIS A 389 -5.51 18.12 -21.59
CA HIS A 389 -5.09 19.50 -21.30
C HIS A 389 -3.70 19.82 -21.89
N TYR A 390 -2.77 18.85 -21.94
CA TYR A 390 -1.49 19.03 -22.62
C TYR A 390 -1.67 19.27 -24.12
N ALA A 391 -2.46 18.43 -24.80
CA ALA A 391 -2.73 18.59 -26.22
C ALA A 391 -3.42 19.94 -26.53
N ARG A 392 -4.38 20.36 -25.68
CA ARG A 392 -5.07 21.66 -25.78
C ARG A 392 -4.15 22.86 -25.55
N LEU A 393 -3.24 22.81 -24.58
CA LEU A 393 -2.26 23.88 -24.37
C LEU A 393 -1.25 23.94 -25.52
N CYS A 394 -0.87 22.79 -26.10
CA CYS A 394 0.00 22.75 -27.27
C CYS A 394 -0.60 23.41 -28.53
N THR A 395 -1.94 23.43 -28.71
CA THR A 395 -2.54 24.16 -29.85
C THR A 395 -2.58 25.68 -29.65
N GLN A 396 -2.38 26.17 -28.40
CA GLN A 396 -2.39 27.59 -28.06
C GLN A 396 -0.96 28.16 -28.02
N HIS A 397 -0.05 27.47 -27.35
CA HIS A 397 1.30 27.95 -27.05
C HIS A 397 2.42 27.22 -27.83
N GLY A 398 2.07 26.22 -28.64
CA GLY A 398 3.02 25.24 -29.17
C GLY A 398 3.46 24.22 -28.11
N PRO A 399 4.13 23.13 -28.50
CA PRO A 399 4.70 22.18 -27.54
C PRO A 399 5.90 22.80 -26.80
N PRO A 400 6.21 22.37 -25.56
CA PRO A 400 7.49 22.61 -24.90
C PRO A 400 8.69 22.19 -25.76
N GLU A 401 9.85 22.83 -25.56
CA GLU A 401 11.04 22.60 -26.38
C GLU A 401 11.49 21.13 -26.41
N GLY A 402 11.62 20.58 -27.63
CA GLY A 402 11.99 19.19 -27.86
C GLY A 402 10.87 18.17 -27.59
N ARG A 403 9.65 18.61 -27.26
CA ARG A 403 8.46 17.76 -27.07
C ARG A 403 7.50 17.91 -28.27
N THR A 404 6.43 17.11 -28.31
CA THR A 404 5.42 17.17 -29.38
C THR A 404 4.01 17.00 -28.80
N PRO A 405 2.94 17.54 -29.44
CA PRO A 405 1.59 17.58 -28.85
C PRO A 405 0.95 16.22 -28.54
N LEU A 406 1.49 15.13 -29.08
CA LEU A 406 1.04 13.75 -28.86
C LEU A 406 2.14 12.84 -28.27
N GLY A 407 3.30 13.41 -27.92
CA GLY A 407 4.45 12.68 -27.35
C GLY A 407 4.50 12.74 -25.82
N PRO A 408 5.60 12.25 -25.22
CA PRO A 408 5.85 12.39 -23.79
C PRO A 408 5.90 13.87 -23.41
N SER A 409 5.08 14.27 -22.44
CA SER A 409 4.75 15.68 -22.19
C SER A 409 5.86 16.51 -21.56
N GLY A 410 6.86 15.87 -20.94
CA GLY A 410 7.85 16.52 -20.07
C GLY A 410 7.32 16.86 -18.67
N PHE A 411 6.08 16.46 -18.36
CA PHE A 411 5.35 16.74 -17.12
C PHE A 411 4.85 15.45 -16.49
N CYS A 412 5.07 15.27 -15.19
CA CYS A 412 4.62 14.10 -14.42
C CYS A 412 3.78 14.52 -13.22
N VAL A 413 2.75 13.72 -12.93
CA VAL A 413 2.02 13.72 -11.68
C VAL A 413 2.63 12.66 -10.77
N LEU A 414 3.11 13.06 -9.60
CA LEU A 414 3.42 12.15 -8.50
C LEU A 414 2.19 12.00 -7.62
N GLY A 415 1.77 10.75 -7.40
CA GLY A 415 0.83 10.40 -6.34
C GLY A 415 1.59 10.33 -5.02
N MET A 416 1.07 11.02 -4.01
CA MET A 416 1.62 11.09 -2.66
C MET A 416 0.71 10.31 -1.68
N GLY A 417 1.08 10.27 -0.41
CA GLY A 417 0.19 9.79 0.66
C GLY A 417 -0.43 8.42 0.40
N LYS A 418 -1.78 8.32 0.48
CA LYS A 418 -2.49 7.06 0.23
C LYS A 418 -2.47 6.65 -1.24
N LEU A 419 -2.49 7.61 -2.17
CA LEU A 419 -2.49 7.31 -3.60
C LEU A 419 -1.16 6.71 -4.06
N GLY A 420 -0.04 7.29 -3.62
CA GLY A 420 1.30 6.82 -3.94
C GLY A 420 1.67 5.50 -3.25
N GLY A 421 1.11 5.22 -2.07
CA GLY A 421 1.18 3.90 -1.44
C GLY A 421 0.35 2.81 -2.15
N THR A 422 -0.46 3.17 -3.15
CA THR A 422 -1.47 2.33 -3.81
C THR A 422 -2.60 1.87 -2.86
N GLU A 423 -2.89 2.71 -1.87
CA GLU A 423 -3.70 2.43 -0.68
C GLU A 423 -4.91 3.37 -0.55
N LEU A 424 -5.48 3.84 -1.66
CA LEU A 424 -6.61 4.78 -1.68
C LEU A 424 -7.91 4.20 -1.08
N ASN A 425 -8.73 5.03 -0.39
CA ASN A 425 -10.09 4.65 0.03
C ASN A 425 -11.17 5.19 -0.93
N PHE A 426 -12.38 4.66 -0.78
CA PHE A 426 -13.61 5.16 -1.41
C PHE A 426 -13.89 6.66 -1.21
N SER A 427 -13.48 7.28 -0.09
CA SER A 427 -13.48 8.74 0.07
C SER A 427 -12.18 9.26 0.69
N SER A 428 -11.07 9.05 -0.01
CA SER A 428 -9.82 9.82 0.21
C SER A 428 -9.79 11.09 -0.65
N ASP A 429 -8.85 11.98 -0.38
CA ASP A 429 -8.36 12.94 -1.38
C ASP A 429 -7.35 12.22 -2.29
N VAL A 430 -7.02 12.83 -3.42
CA VAL A 430 -5.81 12.48 -4.17
C VAL A 430 -4.71 13.47 -3.79
N ASP A 431 -3.76 13.01 -2.97
CA ASP A 431 -2.56 13.76 -2.61
C ASP A 431 -1.62 13.81 -3.83
N LEU A 432 -1.35 14.99 -4.41
CA LEU A 432 -0.54 15.12 -5.64
C LEU A 432 0.63 16.10 -5.50
N LEU A 433 1.71 15.82 -6.23
CA LEU A 433 2.84 16.74 -6.45
C LEU A 433 3.17 16.74 -7.96
N TYR A 434 3.11 17.91 -8.59
CA TYR A 434 3.37 18.05 -10.03
C TYR A 434 4.82 18.46 -10.31
N VAL A 435 5.47 17.79 -11.28
CA VAL A 435 6.85 18.08 -11.69
C VAL A 435 7.01 18.17 -13.20
N TYR A 436 8.01 18.93 -13.68
CA TYR A 436 8.44 18.90 -15.08
C TYR A 436 9.96 18.80 -15.21
N GLU A 437 10.42 18.28 -16.35
CA GLU A 437 11.83 17.91 -16.60
C GLU A 437 12.80 19.06 -16.37
N ARG A 438 12.64 20.16 -17.12
CA ARG A 438 13.57 21.27 -17.19
C ARG A 438 12.91 22.54 -17.69
N ASP A 439 13.49 23.68 -17.32
CA ASP A 439 13.09 25.00 -17.81
C ASP A 439 13.46 25.20 -19.29
N GLY A 440 12.87 26.21 -19.94
CA GLY A 440 12.87 26.40 -21.40
C GLY A 440 11.63 27.16 -21.88
N ARG A 441 11.33 27.15 -23.18
CA ARG A 441 10.17 27.84 -23.78
C ARG A 441 9.40 26.98 -24.78
N THR A 442 8.11 27.27 -24.97
CA THR A 442 7.27 26.57 -25.96
C THR A 442 7.51 27.06 -27.39
N GLN A 443 7.37 26.17 -28.36
CA GLN A 443 7.70 26.38 -29.78
C GLN A 443 6.49 26.84 -30.62
N GLY A 444 5.68 27.77 -30.12
CA GLY A 444 4.45 28.24 -30.79
C GLY A 444 4.37 29.77 -30.99
N PRO A 445 3.32 30.25 -31.66
CA PRO A 445 3.16 31.67 -31.97
C PRO A 445 2.96 32.55 -30.72
N GLN A 446 2.47 31.97 -29.63
CA GLN A 446 2.42 32.58 -28.30
C GLN A 446 3.35 31.82 -27.35
N ALA A 447 4.65 31.82 -27.67
CA ALA A 447 5.68 31.13 -26.91
C ALA A 447 5.78 31.64 -25.47
N ILE A 448 5.59 30.75 -24.49
CA ILE A 448 5.70 31.02 -23.05
C ILE A 448 6.76 30.13 -22.41
N ASP A 449 7.24 30.53 -21.23
CA ASP A 449 8.21 29.76 -20.46
C ASP A 449 7.60 28.46 -19.91
N HIS A 450 8.42 27.42 -19.80
CA HIS A 450 8.01 26.08 -19.37
C HIS A 450 7.26 26.11 -18.03
N PHE A 451 7.75 26.87 -17.05
CA PHE A 451 7.05 27.08 -15.77
C PHE A 451 5.60 27.54 -15.98
N ALA A 452 5.38 28.57 -16.80
CA ALA A 452 4.05 29.11 -17.07
C ALA A 452 3.15 28.14 -17.86
N PHE A 453 3.73 27.34 -18.77
CA PHE A 453 3.00 26.30 -19.50
C PHE A 453 2.58 25.14 -18.58
N TYR A 454 3.50 24.62 -17.77
CA TYR A 454 3.24 23.49 -16.89
C TYR A 454 2.42 23.88 -15.65
N ALA A 455 2.49 25.12 -15.18
CA ALA A 455 1.60 25.64 -14.13
C ALA A 455 0.15 25.65 -14.63
N ARG A 456 -0.10 26.18 -15.84
CA ARG A 456 -1.42 26.11 -16.50
C ARG A 456 -1.89 24.66 -16.68
N LEU A 457 -1.00 23.73 -17.06
CA LEU A 457 -1.35 22.32 -17.16
C LEU A 457 -1.77 21.73 -15.80
N ALA A 458 -1.01 22.01 -14.73
CA ALA A 458 -1.32 21.59 -13.37
C ALA A 458 -2.65 22.17 -12.86
N GLU A 459 -2.92 23.46 -13.10
CA GLU A 459 -4.17 24.13 -12.77
C GLU A 459 -5.37 23.50 -13.49
N GLU A 460 -5.25 23.30 -14.81
CA GLU A 460 -6.30 22.70 -15.64
C GLU A 460 -6.61 21.25 -15.22
N VAL A 461 -5.58 20.42 -14.98
CA VAL A 461 -5.75 19.04 -14.49
C VAL A 461 -6.36 19.02 -13.09
N THR A 462 -5.90 19.90 -12.19
CA THR A 462 -6.47 20.05 -10.85
C THR A 462 -7.95 20.45 -10.92
N ARG A 463 -8.31 21.36 -11.83
CA ARG A 463 -9.70 21.80 -12.04
C ARG A 463 -10.58 20.68 -12.63
N ALA A 464 -10.08 19.94 -13.62
CA ALA A 464 -10.82 18.85 -14.25
C ALA A 464 -11.12 17.67 -13.31
N ILE A 465 -10.26 17.45 -12.31
CA ILE A 465 -10.44 16.41 -11.28
C ILE A 465 -11.20 16.95 -10.06
N GLY A 466 -10.87 18.15 -9.57
CA GLY A 466 -11.31 18.68 -8.27
C GLY A 466 -12.49 19.65 -8.27
N ALA A 467 -12.90 20.25 -9.40
CA ALA A 467 -13.99 21.22 -9.41
C ALA A 467 -15.36 20.56 -9.18
N THR A 468 -16.12 21.04 -8.19
CA THR A 468 -17.45 20.52 -7.81
C THR A 468 -18.46 20.58 -8.98
N PRO A 469 -19.20 19.49 -9.28
CA PRO A 469 -19.09 18.14 -8.69
C PRO A 469 -17.78 17.46 -9.10
N PHE A 470 -16.98 17.04 -8.13
CA PHE A 470 -15.61 16.55 -8.40
C PHE A 470 -15.57 15.13 -8.96
N VAL A 471 -14.45 14.78 -9.59
CA VAL A 471 -14.03 13.39 -9.82
C VAL A 471 -13.38 12.88 -8.52
N PHE A 472 -12.36 13.59 -8.03
CA PHE A 472 -11.77 13.41 -6.70
C PHE A 472 -11.48 14.80 -6.12
N ARG A 473 -11.60 14.97 -4.81
CA ARG A 473 -10.96 16.12 -4.14
C ARG A 473 -9.45 15.97 -4.31
N VAL A 474 -8.76 17.07 -4.62
CA VAL A 474 -7.31 17.10 -4.85
C VAL A 474 -6.66 17.85 -3.70
N ASP A 475 -5.63 17.26 -3.09
CA ASP A 475 -4.75 17.95 -2.13
C ASP A 475 -3.37 18.17 -2.78
N LEU A 476 -2.82 19.37 -2.58
CA LEU A 476 -1.52 19.83 -3.09
C LEU A 476 -0.64 20.39 -1.96
N ASP A 477 -1.02 20.22 -0.69
CA ASP A 477 -0.30 20.77 0.46
C ASP A 477 1.00 20.01 0.80
N LEU A 478 1.23 18.86 0.16
CA LEU A 478 2.47 18.07 0.24
C LEU A 478 3.55 18.47 -0.79
N ARG A 479 3.37 19.57 -1.52
CA ARG A 479 4.40 20.14 -2.40
C ARG A 479 5.38 21.02 -1.60
N PRO A 480 6.59 21.31 -2.11
CA PRO A 480 7.52 22.29 -1.52
C PRO A 480 6.82 23.58 -1.11
N GLU A 481 7.14 24.09 0.09
CA GLU A 481 6.53 25.29 0.69
C GLU A 481 4.99 25.23 0.87
N GLY A 482 4.38 24.05 0.72
CA GLY A 482 2.96 23.82 0.91
C GLY A 482 2.09 24.77 0.07
N ARG A 483 1.11 25.43 0.71
CA ARG A 483 0.18 26.35 0.03
C ARG A 483 0.84 27.58 -0.61
N SER A 484 1.97 28.03 -0.05
CA SER A 484 2.70 29.19 -0.56
C SER A 484 3.57 28.85 -1.78
N GLY A 485 3.99 27.59 -1.90
CA GLY A 485 4.86 27.15 -2.99
C GLY A 485 4.18 27.03 -4.35
N PRO A 486 4.97 27.01 -5.44
CA PRO A 486 4.44 26.91 -6.79
C PRO A 486 3.68 25.59 -7.00
N ILE A 487 2.62 25.63 -7.82
CA ILE A 487 1.77 24.45 -8.09
C ILE A 487 2.53 23.31 -8.78
N VAL A 488 3.62 23.63 -9.48
CA VAL A 488 4.49 22.70 -10.20
C VAL A 488 5.95 23.13 -10.02
N ASN A 489 6.88 22.17 -9.97
CA ASN A 489 8.32 22.44 -9.85
C ASN A 489 9.09 21.84 -11.04
N SER A 490 10.17 22.49 -11.48
CA SER A 490 11.17 21.82 -12.33
C SER A 490 11.97 20.82 -11.49
N LEU A 491 12.52 19.75 -12.08
CA LEU A 491 13.33 18.79 -11.33
C LEU A 491 14.51 19.45 -10.60
N ARG A 492 15.08 20.52 -11.16
CA ARG A 492 16.17 21.28 -10.54
C ARG A 492 15.69 22.16 -9.38
N ALA A 493 14.52 22.79 -9.48
CA ALA A 493 13.94 23.55 -8.36
C ALA A 493 13.60 22.62 -7.18
N LEU A 494 13.03 21.45 -7.48
CA LEU A 494 12.69 20.42 -6.49
C LEU A 494 13.94 19.89 -5.77
N GLU A 495 15.01 19.59 -6.52
CA GLU A 495 16.31 19.16 -6.02
C GLU A 495 16.95 20.20 -5.09
N LEU A 496 16.98 21.47 -5.50
CA LEU A 496 17.50 22.59 -4.69
C LEU A 496 16.70 22.82 -3.40
N TYR A 497 15.37 22.68 -3.44
CA TYR A 497 14.53 22.81 -2.24
C TYR A 497 14.88 21.76 -1.19
N TYR A 498 14.91 20.49 -1.59
CA TYR A 498 15.18 19.38 -0.66
C TYR A 498 16.65 19.30 -0.21
N GLU A 499 17.59 19.84 -0.97
CA GLU A 499 18.99 20.01 -0.56
C GLU A 499 19.15 21.11 0.52
N ALA A 500 18.46 22.24 0.39
CA ALA A 500 18.69 23.42 1.25
C ALA A 500 17.68 23.63 2.38
N GLN A 501 16.42 23.17 2.23
CA GLN A 501 15.29 23.54 3.09
C GLN A 501 14.40 22.36 3.52
N GLY A 502 14.57 21.18 2.92
CA GLY A 502 13.68 20.02 3.11
C GLY A 502 13.50 19.60 4.57
N ALA A 503 12.25 19.60 5.04
CA ALA A 503 11.93 19.34 6.44
C ALA A 503 11.87 17.83 6.77
N PRO A 504 12.20 17.39 8.00
CA PRO A 504 12.21 15.97 8.37
C PRO A 504 10.91 15.21 8.12
N TRP A 505 9.77 15.88 8.28
CA TRP A 505 8.45 15.28 8.06
C TRP A 505 8.15 15.03 6.58
N GLU A 506 8.76 15.78 5.65
CA GLU A 506 8.57 15.58 4.20
C GLU A 506 9.20 14.26 3.73
N ARG A 507 10.24 13.78 4.43
CA ARG A 507 10.81 12.44 4.20
C ARG A 507 9.71 11.38 4.30
N PHE A 508 8.86 11.45 5.33
CA PHE A 508 7.72 10.53 5.52
C PHE A 508 6.65 10.63 4.42
N ALA A 509 6.44 11.81 3.84
CA ALA A 509 5.55 12.00 2.69
C ALA A 509 6.15 11.39 1.40
N LEU A 510 7.44 11.62 1.18
CA LEU A 510 8.18 11.13 0.02
C LEU A 510 8.38 9.60 0.01
N LEU A 511 8.36 8.93 1.17
CA LEU A 511 8.38 7.44 1.24
C LEU A 511 7.32 6.78 0.34
N LYS A 512 6.12 7.36 0.26
CA LYS A 512 5.02 6.84 -0.57
C LYS A 512 4.96 7.46 -1.97
N ALA A 513 5.85 8.40 -2.35
CA ALA A 513 5.76 9.13 -3.62
C ALA A 513 5.97 8.24 -4.86
N LEU A 514 5.05 8.29 -5.83
CA LEU A 514 4.99 7.37 -6.99
C LEU A 514 4.59 8.13 -8.29
N PRO A 515 5.29 7.97 -9.42
CA PRO A 515 4.83 8.51 -10.71
C PRO A 515 3.57 7.78 -11.19
N ILE A 516 2.46 8.50 -11.38
CA ILE A 516 1.14 7.91 -11.70
C ILE A 516 0.51 8.36 -13.02
N ALA A 517 0.87 9.53 -13.55
CA ALA A 517 0.33 10.06 -14.80
C ALA A 517 1.29 11.05 -15.46
N GLY A 518 1.17 11.22 -16.78
CA GLY A 518 2.08 12.00 -17.61
C GLY A 518 3.36 11.26 -17.97
N ASP A 519 4.44 12.01 -18.15
CA ASP A 519 5.76 11.49 -18.50
C ASP A 519 6.44 10.86 -17.27
N LEU A 520 6.09 9.61 -16.98
CA LEU A 520 6.51 8.90 -15.76
C LEU A 520 8.04 8.88 -15.57
N GLU A 521 8.81 8.91 -16.65
CA GLU A 521 10.28 8.86 -16.60
C GLU A 521 10.88 10.16 -16.02
N VAL A 522 10.20 11.31 -16.19
CA VAL A 522 10.50 12.56 -15.48
C VAL A 522 10.24 12.42 -13.97
N GLY A 523 9.14 11.75 -13.59
CA GLY A 523 8.82 11.49 -12.19
C GLY A 523 9.85 10.58 -11.50
N GLU A 524 10.28 9.51 -12.16
CA GLU A 524 11.33 8.63 -11.63
C GLU A 524 12.69 9.36 -11.54
N ASP A 525 13.03 10.25 -12.49
CA ASP A 525 14.25 11.05 -12.40
C ASP A 525 14.23 11.99 -11.19
N GLY A 526 13.09 12.66 -10.95
CA GLY A 526 12.86 13.44 -9.74
C GLY A 526 13.08 12.61 -8.46
N LEU A 527 12.45 11.43 -8.36
CA LEU A 527 12.60 10.58 -7.18
C LEU A 527 14.02 10.01 -7.00
N ARG A 528 14.80 9.82 -8.08
CA ARG A 528 16.23 9.50 -7.99
C ARG A 528 17.05 10.66 -7.44
N ARG A 529 16.75 11.91 -7.84
CA ARG A 529 17.40 13.12 -7.31
C ARG A 529 17.10 13.34 -5.84
N LEU A 530 15.87 13.05 -5.40
CA LEU A 530 15.46 13.17 -3.99
C LEU A 530 15.92 11.99 -3.12
N ALA A 531 16.44 10.91 -3.71
CA ALA A 531 16.86 9.73 -2.96
C ALA A 531 17.90 10.00 -1.84
N PRO A 532 18.88 10.92 -1.98
CA PRO A 532 19.80 11.25 -0.88
C PRO A 532 19.14 11.95 0.31
N PHE A 533 18.10 12.77 0.06
CA PHE A 533 17.34 13.47 1.11
C PHE A 533 16.45 12.51 1.92
N VAL A 534 15.78 11.58 1.23
CA VAL A 534 14.87 10.61 1.86
C VAL A 534 15.65 9.46 2.51
N TRP A 535 16.64 8.89 1.81
CA TRP A 535 17.32 7.64 2.18
C TRP A 535 18.74 7.89 2.70
N ARG A 536 18.85 8.64 3.82
CA ARG A 536 20.14 9.00 4.45
C ARG A 536 20.96 7.74 4.81
N LYS A 537 22.16 7.58 4.23
CA LYS A 537 23.08 6.46 4.56
C LYS A 537 23.58 6.48 6.01
N TYR A 538 23.69 7.67 6.57
CA TYR A 538 24.14 7.93 7.94
C TYR A 538 23.03 8.66 8.70
N LEU A 539 22.70 8.13 9.87
CA LEU A 539 21.82 8.77 10.85
C LEU A 539 22.71 9.50 11.86
N ASP A 540 22.33 10.71 12.20
CA ASP A 540 22.81 11.44 13.37
C ASP A 540 21.88 11.18 14.57
N LEU A 541 22.29 11.64 15.76
CA LEU A 541 21.43 11.64 16.95
C LEU A 541 20.14 12.43 16.70
N GLY A 542 20.20 13.47 15.88
CA GLY A 542 19.04 14.27 15.44
C GLY A 542 17.93 13.41 14.81
N ALA A 543 18.26 12.39 14.00
CA ALA A 543 17.24 11.49 13.44
C ALA A 543 16.44 10.70 14.50
N VAL A 544 17.03 10.44 15.68
CA VAL A 544 16.31 9.81 16.81
C VAL A 544 15.39 10.82 17.51
N GLU A 545 15.84 12.07 17.64
CA GLU A 545 15.04 13.16 18.18
C GLU A 545 13.89 13.57 17.24
N GLU A 546 14.11 13.57 15.92
CA GLU A 546 13.08 13.75 14.88
C GLU A 546 11.93 12.75 15.07
N MET A 547 12.24 11.45 15.25
CA MET A 547 11.21 10.43 15.49
C MET A 547 10.43 10.67 16.79
N ARG A 548 11.13 11.03 17.89
CA ARG A 548 10.49 11.35 19.17
C ARG A 548 9.58 12.59 19.05
N ALA A 549 10.03 13.63 18.35
CA ALA A 549 9.28 14.86 18.11
C ALA A 549 8.04 14.63 17.23
N LEU A 550 8.16 13.81 16.18
CA LEU A 550 7.05 13.39 15.33
C LEU A 550 6.02 12.56 16.11
N LYS A 551 6.46 11.61 16.94
CA LYS A 551 5.57 10.82 17.81
C LYS A 551 4.85 11.71 18.82
N ALA A 552 5.57 12.60 19.51
CA ALA A 552 4.99 13.57 20.43
C ALA A 552 4.03 14.57 19.72
N ARG A 553 4.21 14.82 18.42
CA ARG A 553 3.24 15.57 17.60
C ARG A 553 1.99 14.73 17.30
N ALA A 554 2.16 13.48 16.88
CA ALA A 554 1.05 12.56 16.62
C ALA A 554 0.15 12.38 17.86
N GLU A 555 0.73 12.19 19.06
CA GLU A 555 -0.02 12.11 20.32
C GLU A 555 -0.81 13.39 20.65
N ARG A 556 -0.21 14.57 20.40
CA ARG A 556 -0.90 15.87 20.59
C ARG A 556 -2.00 16.11 19.57
N GLU A 557 -1.94 15.50 18.40
CA GLU A 557 -3.01 15.53 17.39
C GLU A 557 -4.10 14.49 17.70
N ALA A 558 -3.73 13.30 18.19
CA ALA A 558 -4.62 12.23 18.67
C ALA A 558 -5.52 12.69 19.83
N GLY A 559 -4.91 13.29 20.86
CA GLY A 559 -5.62 13.77 22.06
C GLY A 559 -6.68 14.85 21.78
N ARG A 560 -6.65 15.47 20.60
CA ARG A 560 -7.63 16.50 20.16
C ARG A 560 -8.85 15.94 19.42
N ARG A 561 -8.83 14.67 18.99
CA ARG A 561 -9.92 14.03 18.24
C ARG A 561 -10.60 12.86 18.95
N GLY A 562 -10.01 12.41 20.07
CA GLY A 562 -10.63 11.45 20.98
C GLY A 562 -10.51 9.99 20.53
N LYS A 563 -10.85 9.07 21.45
CA LYS A 563 -10.63 7.62 21.29
C LYS A 563 -11.47 6.96 20.19
N GLN A 564 -12.49 7.64 19.66
CA GLN A 564 -13.39 7.12 18.62
C GLN A 564 -12.83 7.27 17.18
N ASP A 565 -11.69 7.96 16.96
CA ASP A 565 -11.08 8.12 15.63
C ASP A 565 -10.21 6.89 15.25
N LEU A 566 -10.57 6.17 14.18
CA LEU A 566 -9.87 4.98 13.67
C LEU A 566 -8.48 5.27 13.11
N LYS A 567 -8.24 6.50 12.63
CA LYS A 567 -6.98 6.90 12.00
C LYS A 567 -6.01 7.47 13.02
N LEU A 568 -6.48 8.32 13.92
CA LEU A 568 -5.68 9.14 14.84
C LEU A 568 -5.87 8.83 16.32
N GLY A 569 -6.84 7.98 16.70
CA GLY A 569 -6.90 7.46 18.06
C GLY A 569 -5.76 6.47 18.36
N PRO A 570 -5.49 6.17 19.65
CA PRO A 570 -4.52 5.15 20.05
C PRO A 570 -4.75 3.79 19.35
N GLY A 571 -3.67 3.14 18.96
CA GLY A 571 -3.69 1.90 18.17
C GLY A 571 -4.24 2.08 16.75
N GLY A 572 -4.41 3.32 16.29
CA GLY A 572 -5.04 3.66 15.01
C GLY A 572 -4.14 3.48 13.79
N ILE A 573 -4.74 3.64 12.61
CA ILE A 573 -4.08 3.45 11.29
C ILE A 573 -2.76 4.22 11.21
N ARG A 574 -2.70 5.43 11.78
CA ARG A 574 -1.52 6.31 11.72
C ARG A 574 -0.34 5.79 12.54
N GLU A 575 -0.57 5.05 13.63
CA GLU A 575 0.52 4.45 14.42
C GLU A 575 1.17 3.31 13.66
N VAL A 576 0.38 2.48 12.95
CA VAL A 576 0.92 1.43 12.06
C VAL A 576 1.68 2.03 10.89
N GLU A 577 1.16 3.09 10.25
CA GLU A 577 1.91 3.81 9.22
C GLU A 577 3.23 4.35 9.76
N PHE A 578 3.24 5.00 10.93
CA PHE A 578 4.45 5.58 11.50
C PHE A 578 5.48 4.52 11.92
N PHE A 579 5.04 3.43 12.55
CA PHE A 579 5.90 2.31 12.94
C PHE A 579 6.71 1.77 11.75
N VAL A 580 6.02 1.54 10.62
CA VAL A 580 6.63 1.08 9.38
C VAL A 580 7.55 2.16 8.80
N GLN A 581 7.04 3.39 8.63
CA GLN A 581 7.78 4.48 7.98
C GLN A 581 9.04 4.92 8.76
N ALA A 582 9.01 4.86 10.10
CA ALA A 582 10.18 5.14 10.93
C ALA A 582 11.31 4.11 10.69
N LEU A 583 10.98 2.81 10.67
CA LEU A 583 11.94 1.75 10.36
C LEU A 583 12.44 1.84 8.90
N GLN A 584 11.59 2.21 7.95
CA GLN A 584 12.01 2.48 6.56
C GLN A 584 13.03 3.62 6.48
N LEU A 585 12.86 4.72 7.22
CA LEU A 585 13.81 5.84 7.23
C LEU A 585 15.12 5.49 7.96
N LEU A 586 15.05 4.76 9.07
CA LEU A 586 16.22 4.32 9.83
C LEU A 586 17.14 3.40 9.02
N HIS A 587 16.56 2.46 8.27
CA HIS A 587 17.32 1.36 7.67
C HIS A 587 17.39 1.43 6.13
N GLY A 588 16.39 2.04 5.47
CA GLY A 588 16.29 2.12 4.01
C GLY A 588 17.40 2.93 3.33
N GLY A 589 18.12 3.79 4.06
CA GLY A 589 19.34 4.43 3.57
C GLY A 589 20.47 3.44 3.25
N LYS A 590 20.54 2.33 4.00
CA LYS A 590 21.54 1.25 3.84
C LYS A 590 20.99 0.06 3.07
N ASP A 591 19.71 -0.27 3.28
CA ASP A 591 19.04 -1.46 2.76
C ASP A 591 17.96 -1.08 1.73
N ALA A 592 18.26 -1.26 0.44
CA ALA A 592 17.35 -0.81 -0.63
C ALA A 592 16.03 -1.60 -0.69
N ASN A 593 15.99 -2.82 -0.14
CA ASN A 593 14.76 -3.64 -0.10
C ASN A 593 13.66 -3.01 0.76
N LEU A 594 14.03 -2.19 1.74
CA LEU A 594 13.10 -1.51 2.64
C LEU A 594 12.38 -0.33 2.00
N ARG A 595 12.71 0.03 0.75
CA ARG A 595 12.13 1.18 0.03
C ARG A 595 10.80 0.85 -0.68
N ALA A 596 10.11 -0.21 -0.26
CA ALA A 596 8.80 -0.59 -0.78
C ALA A 596 7.75 0.49 -0.50
N ARG A 597 6.80 0.64 -1.43
CA ARG A 597 5.65 1.55 -1.27
C ARG A 597 4.47 0.81 -0.64
N GLY A 598 3.63 1.54 0.07
CA GLY A 598 2.53 1.00 0.86
C GLY A 598 2.96 0.42 2.21
N THR A 599 2.06 0.39 3.17
CA THR A 599 2.31 -0.08 4.54
C THR A 599 2.46 -1.61 4.61
N LEU A 600 1.56 -2.36 3.96
CA LEU A 600 1.59 -3.83 4.01
C LEU A 600 2.81 -4.44 3.30
N PRO A 601 3.18 -4.05 2.05
CA PRO A 601 4.40 -4.57 1.43
C PRO A 601 5.65 -4.23 2.25
N ALA A 602 5.70 -3.06 2.88
CA ALA A 602 6.83 -2.66 3.71
C ALA A 602 6.92 -3.46 5.02
N LEU A 603 5.82 -3.92 5.63
CA LEU A 603 5.85 -4.85 6.76
C LEU A 603 6.56 -6.17 6.39
N GLU A 604 6.25 -6.75 5.24
CA GLU A 604 6.93 -7.96 4.74
C GLU A 604 8.43 -7.71 4.49
N ARG A 605 8.81 -6.52 3.97
CA ARG A 605 10.24 -6.14 3.84
C ARG A 605 10.93 -5.97 5.19
N LEU A 606 10.26 -5.43 6.20
CA LEU A 606 10.80 -5.27 7.56
C LEU A 606 10.99 -6.62 8.26
N LEU A 607 10.11 -7.59 8.02
CA LEU A 607 10.26 -8.97 8.48
C LEU A 607 11.42 -9.67 7.77
N PHE A 608 11.50 -9.61 6.43
CA PHE A 608 12.65 -10.11 5.68
C PHE A 608 13.98 -9.46 6.13
N ALA A 609 13.92 -8.19 6.54
CA ALA A 609 15.07 -7.49 7.10
C ALA A 609 15.34 -7.81 8.59
N GLY A 610 14.60 -8.72 9.22
CA GLY A 610 14.76 -9.08 10.64
C GLY A 610 14.60 -7.91 11.62
N LEU A 611 14.00 -6.80 11.17
CA LEU A 611 13.80 -5.61 12.00
C LEU A 611 12.58 -5.76 12.92
N ILE A 612 11.61 -6.60 12.51
CA ILE A 612 10.40 -6.96 13.25
C ILE A 612 10.21 -8.48 13.21
N SER A 613 9.55 -9.06 14.20
CA SER A 613 9.26 -10.51 14.25
C SER A 613 8.09 -10.90 13.34
N SER A 614 7.91 -12.20 13.07
CA SER A 614 6.74 -12.68 12.33
C SER A 614 5.45 -12.25 13.04
N ARG A 615 5.41 -12.39 14.37
CA ARG A 615 4.32 -11.91 15.22
C ARG A 615 4.04 -10.41 15.10
N ASP A 616 5.06 -9.55 15.12
CA ASP A 616 4.86 -8.10 14.95
C ASP A 616 4.29 -7.79 13.56
N ARG A 617 4.79 -8.49 12.53
CA ARG A 617 4.34 -8.37 11.14
C ARG A 617 2.86 -8.77 10.99
N ASP A 618 2.45 -9.92 11.52
CA ASP A 618 1.07 -10.39 11.49
C ASP A 618 0.14 -9.48 12.30
N GLU A 619 0.45 -9.21 13.57
CA GLU A 619 -0.41 -8.39 14.46
C GLU A 619 -0.68 -6.99 13.88
N LEU A 620 0.34 -6.36 13.27
CA LEU A 620 0.22 -5.03 12.64
C LEU A 620 -0.50 -5.09 11.28
N ALA A 621 -0.26 -6.12 10.46
CA ALA A 621 -0.92 -6.27 9.16
C ALA A 621 -2.41 -6.56 9.31
N GLU A 622 -2.79 -7.48 10.22
CA GLU A 622 -4.19 -7.74 10.58
C GLU A 622 -4.89 -6.46 11.06
N ALA A 623 -4.28 -5.74 12.03
CA ALA A 623 -4.84 -4.50 12.55
C ALA A 623 -4.98 -3.42 11.46
N TYR A 624 -4.00 -3.30 10.56
CA TYR A 624 -4.09 -2.37 9.43
C TYR A 624 -5.24 -2.74 8.49
N VAL A 625 -5.36 -4.00 8.08
CA VAL A 625 -6.44 -4.48 7.20
C VAL A 625 -7.81 -4.29 7.86
N PHE A 626 -7.93 -4.60 9.15
CA PHE A 626 -9.15 -4.43 9.93
C PHE A 626 -9.58 -2.96 10.03
N LEU A 627 -8.71 -2.08 10.55
CA LEU A 627 -9.01 -0.66 10.73
C LEU A 627 -9.32 0.04 9.39
N ARG A 628 -8.59 -0.33 8.33
CA ARG A 628 -8.85 0.18 6.97
C ARG A 628 -10.18 -0.34 6.40
N ARG A 629 -10.61 -1.57 6.71
CA ARG A 629 -11.93 -2.11 6.34
C ARG A 629 -13.05 -1.29 6.98
N LEU A 630 -12.95 -1.01 8.28
CA LEU A 630 -13.90 -0.13 8.98
C LEU A 630 -13.90 1.30 8.39
N GLU A 631 -12.72 1.85 8.11
CA GLU A 631 -12.56 3.15 7.45
C GLU A 631 -13.25 3.18 6.07
N HIS A 632 -13.15 2.10 5.28
CA HIS A 632 -13.86 1.96 4.00
C HIS A 632 -15.38 1.91 4.20
N ARG A 633 -15.88 1.05 5.09
CA ARG A 633 -17.33 0.86 5.30
C ARG A 633 -18.01 2.12 5.87
N LEU A 634 -17.31 2.91 6.69
CA LEU A 634 -17.75 4.24 7.12
C LEU A 634 -17.83 5.25 5.95
N GLN A 635 -16.77 5.33 5.15
CA GLN A 635 -16.66 6.33 4.07
C GLN A 635 -17.62 6.06 2.90
N MET A 636 -17.92 4.78 2.63
CA MET A 636 -18.90 4.36 1.61
C MET A 636 -20.30 4.95 1.81
N VAL A 637 -20.78 5.06 3.06
CA VAL A 637 -22.19 5.37 3.36
C VAL A 637 -22.68 6.63 2.66
N ALA A 638 -21.85 7.69 2.68
CA ALA A 638 -22.21 9.02 2.22
C ALA A 638 -21.10 9.74 1.41
N GLU A 639 -20.09 9.01 0.91
CA GLU A 639 -18.86 9.55 0.30
C GLU A 639 -18.12 10.60 1.18
N ARG A 640 -18.25 10.51 2.50
CA ARG A 640 -17.66 11.47 3.45
C ARG A 640 -16.29 11.01 3.94
N GLN A 641 -15.39 11.96 4.17
CA GLN A 641 -14.18 11.75 4.97
C GLN A 641 -14.53 11.76 6.45
N THR A 642 -14.97 10.61 6.95
CA THR A 642 -14.94 10.34 8.40
C THR A 642 -13.85 9.32 8.72
N HIS A 643 -13.28 9.49 9.90
CA HIS A 643 -12.48 8.48 10.60
C HIS A 643 -13.08 8.18 11.99
N ALA A 644 -14.05 8.98 12.45
CA ALA A 644 -14.75 8.75 13.71
C ALA A 644 -15.80 7.65 13.56
N LEU A 645 -15.86 6.78 14.57
CA LEU A 645 -16.94 5.81 14.77
C LEU A 645 -18.27 6.53 15.11
N PRO A 646 -19.43 5.91 14.87
CA PRO A 646 -20.71 6.46 15.28
C PRO A 646 -20.87 6.39 16.80
N ASP A 647 -21.33 7.49 17.40
CA ASP A 647 -21.81 7.52 18.79
C ASP A 647 -23.24 6.96 18.91
N ASP A 648 -24.02 7.01 17.82
CA ASP A 648 -25.35 6.36 17.72
C ASP A 648 -25.22 4.82 17.70
N PRO A 649 -25.84 4.10 18.65
CA PRO A 649 -25.85 2.64 18.67
C PRO A 649 -26.47 2.00 17.41
N ALA A 650 -27.46 2.63 16.77
CA ALA A 650 -28.10 2.07 15.58
C ALA A 650 -27.14 2.08 14.37
N GLU A 651 -26.54 3.22 14.04
CA GLU A 651 -25.52 3.32 13.00
C GLU A 651 -24.23 2.55 13.34
N ARG A 652 -23.90 2.36 14.63
CA ARG A 652 -22.80 1.47 15.08
C ARG A 652 -23.11 -0.01 14.79
N ALA A 653 -24.34 -0.46 15.05
CA ALA A 653 -24.80 -1.80 14.66
C ALA A 653 -24.87 -1.99 13.14
N ARG A 654 -25.33 -0.97 12.40
CA ARG A 654 -25.26 -0.96 10.92
C ARG A 654 -23.82 -1.02 10.43
N LEU A 655 -22.86 -0.33 11.07
CA LEU A 655 -21.43 -0.45 10.76
C LEU A 655 -20.90 -1.87 10.99
N ALA A 656 -21.23 -2.49 12.13
CA ALA A 656 -20.81 -3.86 12.44
C ALA A 656 -21.32 -4.86 11.38
N ARG A 657 -22.61 -4.84 11.06
CA ARG A 657 -23.18 -5.71 10.01
C ARG A 657 -22.56 -5.42 8.63
N ARG A 658 -22.34 -4.14 8.27
CA ARG A 658 -21.62 -3.76 7.03
C ARG A 658 -20.15 -4.20 7.02
N ALA A 659 -19.54 -4.50 8.16
CA ALA A 659 -18.18 -5.02 8.26
C ALA A 659 -18.09 -6.56 8.23
N GLY A 660 -19.23 -7.26 8.40
CA GLY A 660 -19.34 -8.72 8.38
C GLY A 660 -19.74 -9.36 9.72
N TYR A 661 -20.08 -8.57 10.75
CA TYR A 661 -20.45 -9.11 12.07
C TYR A 661 -21.90 -9.60 12.12
N PRO A 662 -22.14 -10.87 12.51
CA PRO A 662 -23.47 -11.43 12.64
C PRO A 662 -24.08 -11.26 14.04
N GLY A 663 -25.33 -11.72 14.16
CA GLY A 663 -26.15 -11.63 15.36
C GLY A 663 -27.14 -10.45 15.32
N THR A 664 -27.74 -10.21 16.48
CA THR A 664 -28.55 -9.00 16.77
C THR A 664 -27.70 -7.73 16.76
N ARG A 665 -28.35 -6.57 16.89
CA ARG A 665 -27.66 -5.26 16.89
C ARG A 665 -26.60 -5.15 17.98
N ASP A 666 -26.90 -5.68 19.16
CA ASP A 666 -26.01 -5.61 20.32
C ASP A 666 -24.86 -6.62 20.21
N GLU A 667 -25.15 -7.86 19.80
CA GLU A 667 -24.12 -8.90 19.58
C GLU A 667 -23.11 -8.48 18.52
N ALA A 668 -23.58 -7.98 17.37
CA ALA A 668 -22.72 -7.51 16.29
C ALA A 668 -21.87 -6.31 16.71
N SER A 669 -22.47 -5.33 17.43
CA SER A 669 -21.74 -4.15 17.92
C SER A 669 -20.69 -4.52 18.97
N GLN A 670 -21.02 -5.42 19.91
CA GLN A 670 -20.08 -5.90 20.92
C GLN A 670 -18.95 -6.74 20.31
N ALA A 671 -19.21 -7.51 19.25
CA ALA A 671 -18.17 -8.23 18.53
C ALA A 671 -17.21 -7.28 17.82
N LEU A 672 -17.74 -6.29 17.07
CA LEU A 672 -16.95 -5.22 16.47
C LEU A 672 -16.07 -4.49 17.50
N ASP A 673 -16.63 -4.14 18.66
CA ASP A 673 -15.93 -3.37 19.68
C ASP A 673 -14.85 -4.19 20.42
N ARG A 674 -15.04 -5.51 20.60
CA ARG A 674 -14.00 -6.40 21.12
C ARG A 674 -12.81 -6.49 20.17
N ASP A 675 -13.06 -6.75 18.89
CA ASP A 675 -12.01 -6.93 17.89
C ASP A 675 -11.25 -5.61 17.63
N LEU A 676 -11.97 -4.47 17.66
CA LEU A 676 -11.37 -3.15 17.60
C LEU A 676 -10.44 -2.87 18.80
N GLN A 677 -10.82 -3.27 20.01
CA GLN A 677 -9.95 -3.15 21.18
C GLN A 677 -8.74 -4.09 21.09
N LEU A 678 -8.92 -5.32 20.62
CA LEU A 678 -7.84 -6.30 20.40
C LEU A 678 -6.79 -5.77 19.40
N HIS A 679 -7.24 -5.32 18.22
CA HIS A 679 -6.34 -4.80 17.19
C HIS A 679 -5.64 -3.51 17.63
N ARG A 680 -6.34 -2.57 18.27
CA ARG A 680 -5.71 -1.35 18.81
C ARG A 680 -4.70 -1.66 19.91
N GLY A 681 -5.03 -2.53 20.87
CA GLY A 681 -4.14 -2.92 21.96
C GLY A 681 -2.85 -3.57 21.47
N ARG A 682 -2.92 -4.39 20.41
CA ARG A 682 -1.73 -4.93 19.72
C ARG A 682 -0.88 -3.81 19.12
N VAL A 683 -1.47 -2.90 18.34
CA VAL A 683 -0.75 -1.76 17.73
C VAL A 683 -0.08 -0.88 18.79
N GLU A 684 -0.81 -0.51 19.85
CA GLU A 684 -0.27 0.30 20.96
C GLU A 684 0.94 -0.37 21.63
N ALA A 685 0.92 -1.69 21.81
CA ALA A 685 2.04 -2.44 22.37
C ALA A 685 3.28 -2.37 21.47
N ARG A 686 3.14 -2.69 20.18
CA ARG A 686 4.28 -2.66 19.23
C ARG A 686 4.85 -1.25 19.04
N PHE A 687 3.97 -0.26 18.98
CA PHE A 687 4.35 1.15 18.91
C PHE A 687 5.16 1.58 20.15
N ARG A 688 4.70 1.19 21.35
CA ARG A 688 5.38 1.46 22.62
C ARG A 688 6.78 0.83 22.69
N ASP A 689 6.94 -0.40 22.24
CA ASP A 689 8.25 -1.07 22.24
C ASP A 689 9.24 -0.50 21.23
N LEU A 690 8.81 -0.17 20.00
CA LEU A 690 9.66 0.53 19.01
C LEU A 690 10.24 1.82 19.61
N LEU A 691 9.41 2.59 20.31
CA LEU A 691 9.80 3.86 20.93
C LEU A 691 10.68 3.68 22.16
N ARG A 692 10.56 2.55 22.87
CA ARG A 692 11.41 2.18 24.00
C ARG A 692 12.83 1.85 23.52
N VAL A 693 12.93 1.14 22.39
CA VAL A 693 14.20 0.88 21.68
C VAL A 693 14.81 2.17 21.11
N ALA A 694 14.03 2.99 20.40
CA ALA A 694 14.45 4.33 19.99
C ALA A 694 14.70 5.29 21.18
N GLY A 695 14.26 4.91 22.38
CA GLY A 695 14.57 5.53 23.66
C GLY A 695 16.04 5.37 24.08
N GLY A 696 16.74 4.36 23.55
CA GLY A 696 18.02 3.88 24.05
C GLY A 696 17.89 2.77 25.11
N GLY A 697 16.66 2.37 25.45
CA GLY A 697 16.40 1.25 26.34
C GLY A 697 16.44 -0.08 25.57
N ALA A 698 17.19 -1.05 26.07
CA ALA A 698 17.12 -2.42 25.54
C ALA A 698 15.68 -2.97 25.69
N PRO A 699 15.23 -3.87 24.79
CA PRO A 699 14.06 -4.69 25.07
C PRO A 699 14.26 -5.43 26.40
N ALA A 700 13.39 -5.19 27.37
CA ALA A 700 13.21 -6.15 28.45
C ALA A 700 12.69 -7.43 27.79
N ALA A 701 13.30 -8.57 28.13
CA ALA A 701 12.77 -9.85 27.67
C ALA A 701 11.38 -10.08 28.30
N ASP A 702 10.53 -10.83 27.63
CA ASP A 702 9.25 -11.24 28.21
C ASP A 702 9.52 -11.97 29.56
N PRO A 703 8.79 -11.66 30.66
CA PRO A 703 8.99 -12.34 31.93
C PRO A 703 8.87 -13.87 31.82
N ASN A 704 7.95 -14.36 30.97
CA ASN A 704 7.79 -15.78 30.70
C ASN A 704 8.97 -16.32 29.88
N ALA A 705 9.50 -15.58 28.90
CA ALA A 705 10.68 -16.00 28.15
C ALA A 705 11.94 -16.03 29.02
N THR A 706 12.00 -15.15 30.03
CA THR A 706 13.06 -15.14 31.05
C THR A 706 12.95 -16.36 31.97
N LEU A 707 11.77 -16.60 32.54
CA LEU A 707 11.49 -17.75 33.40
C LEU A 707 11.64 -19.09 32.66
N ALA A 708 11.26 -19.16 31.39
CA ALA A 708 11.43 -20.36 30.58
C ALA A 708 12.90 -20.65 30.24
N ALA A 709 13.70 -19.60 30.01
CA ALA A 709 15.12 -19.71 29.69
C ALA A 709 16.02 -19.95 30.90
N ASP A 710 15.61 -19.56 32.11
CA ASP A 710 16.38 -19.76 33.34
C ASP A 710 16.58 -21.26 33.61
N PRO A 711 17.82 -21.78 33.65
CA PRO A 711 18.09 -23.19 33.89
C PRO A 711 17.68 -23.67 35.29
N GLN A 712 17.52 -22.77 36.28
CA GLN A 712 17.12 -23.09 37.66
C GLN A 712 15.61 -23.01 37.91
N ALA A 713 14.81 -22.49 36.98
CA ALA A 713 13.36 -22.41 37.14
C ALA A 713 12.70 -23.78 37.37
N GLU A 714 11.69 -23.82 38.26
CA GLU A 714 10.98 -25.05 38.60
C GLU A 714 10.23 -25.61 37.38
N PRO A 715 10.10 -26.95 37.23
CA PRO A 715 9.56 -27.56 36.02
C PRO A 715 8.14 -27.08 35.67
N GLU A 716 7.24 -26.97 36.66
CA GLU A 716 5.87 -26.51 36.45
C GLU A 716 5.80 -25.03 36.04
N GLU A 717 6.66 -24.19 36.61
CA GLU A 717 6.76 -22.77 36.27
C GLU A 717 7.30 -22.58 34.84
N ARG A 718 8.35 -23.31 34.45
CA ARG A 718 8.87 -23.32 33.07
C ARG A 718 7.79 -23.79 32.07
N LEU A 719 7.06 -24.85 32.39
CA LEU A 719 5.97 -25.35 31.54
C LEU A 719 4.85 -24.31 31.38
N GLN A 720 4.44 -23.66 32.47
CA GLN A 720 3.40 -22.63 32.42
C GLN A 720 3.86 -21.37 31.67
N ALA A 721 5.13 -20.98 31.80
CA ALA A 721 5.73 -19.90 31.02
C ALA A 721 5.72 -20.21 29.51
N LEU A 722 6.12 -21.42 29.10
CA LEU A 722 6.09 -21.86 27.70
C LEU A 722 4.66 -21.88 27.13
N ARG A 723 3.68 -22.42 27.88
CA ARG A 723 2.26 -22.38 27.49
C ARG A 723 1.75 -20.95 27.32
N THR A 724 2.17 -20.03 28.20
CA THR A 724 1.79 -18.60 28.15
C THR A 724 2.43 -17.85 26.97
N LEU A 725 3.61 -18.29 26.53
CA LEU A 725 4.28 -17.80 25.32
C LEU A 725 3.69 -18.34 24.01
N GLY A 726 2.86 -19.39 24.06
CA GLY A 726 2.22 -20.00 22.89
C GLY A 726 2.88 -21.27 22.36
N PHE A 727 3.80 -21.90 23.10
CA PHE A 727 4.30 -23.24 22.78
C PHE A 727 3.19 -24.27 23.01
N LEU A 728 2.90 -25.08 21.98
CA LEU A 728 1.84 -26.10 22.01
C LEU A 728 2.35 -27.38 22.67
N ASP A 729 3.60 -27.76 22.39
CA ASP A 729 4.29 -28.89 23.03
C ASP A 729 5.31 -28.36 24.05
N ALA A 730 4.79 -27.65 25.05
CA ALA A 730 5.57 -27.08 26.14
C ALA A 730 6.45 -28.11 26.87
N GLU A 731 6.06 -29.39 26.87
CA GLU A 731 6.80 -30.48 27.52
C GLU A 731 8.03 -30.90 26.71
N ALA A 732 7.91 -31.10 25.40
CA ALA A 732 9.09 -31.27 24.54
C ALA A 732 9.96 -30.02 24.53
N SER A 733 9.36 -28.83 24.44
CA SER A 733 10.07 -27.54 24.44
C SER A 733 10.84 -27.29 25.76
N ALA A 734 10.30 -27.67 26.91
CA ALA A 734 11.02 -27.65 28.19
C ALA A 734 12.18 -28.66 28.24
N ALA A 735 12.02 -29.84 27.63
CA ALA A 735 13.08 -30.83 27.51
C ALA A 735 14.22 -30.36 26.58
N GLU A 736 13.90 -29.61 25.52
CA GLU A 736 14.89 -29.00 24.62
C GLU A 736 15.70 -27.90 25.30
N LEU A 737 15.06 -27.05 26.11
CA LEU A 737 15.76 -26.07 26.95
C LEU A 737 16.66 -26.77 27.99
N ALA A 738 16.21 -27.89 28.56
CA ALA A 738 17.04 -28.72 29.44
C ALA A 738 18.21 -29.43 28.71
N ARG A 739 18.07 -29.78 27.42
CA ARG A 739 19.16 -30.27 26.55
C ARG A 739 20.18 -29.16 26.30
N LEU A 740 19.72 -27.95 25.99
CA LEU A 740 20.55 -26.77 25.75
C LEU A 740 21.36 -26.36 26.98
N ALA A 741 20.74 -26.29 28.16
CA ALA A 741 21.39 -25.88 29.41
C ALA A 741 22.52 -26.84 29.86
N ARG A 742 22.41 -28.13 29.52
CA ARG A 742 23.44 -29.14 29.83
C ARG A 742 24.70 -29.03 28.96
N ARG A 743 24.60 -28.40 27.77
CA ARG A 743 25.76 -28.20 26.89
C ARG A 743 26.51 -26.94 27.30
N ARG A 744 27.82 -27.05 27.50
CA ARG A 744 28.68 -25.89 27.79
C ARG A 744 28.68 -24.89 26.62
N GLU A 745 28.94 -23.63 26.93
CA GLU A 745 29.07 -22.52 25.97
C GLU A 745 27.82 -22.18 25.16
N THR A 746 26.66 -22.76 25.47
CA THR A 746 25.35 -22.27 24.98
C THR A 746 24.87 -21.10 25.85
N PRO A 747 23.99 -20.22 25.33
CA PRO A 747 23.37 -19.14 26.12
C PRO A 747 22.60 -19.64 27.35
N PHE A 748 22.08 -20.86 27.28
CA PHE A 748 21.22 -21.49 28.29
C PHE A 748 22.02 -22.17 29.42
N SER A 749 23.35 -22.27 29.29
CA SER A 749 24.17 -22.96 30.27
C SER A 749 24.42 -22.07 31.49
N PRO A 750 24.21 -22.55 32.73
CA PRO A 750 24.54 -21.77 33.93
C PRO A 750 26.05 -21.50 34.09
N ALA A 751 26.89 -22.17 33.28
CA ALA A 751 28.33 -21.92 33.18
C ALA A 751 28.72 -20.93 32.06
N ALA A 752 27.75 -20.35 31.34
CA ALA A 752 28.01 -19.35 30.30
C ALA A 752 28.34 -17.96 30.89
N PRO A 753 29.12 -17.12 30.19
CA PRO A 753 29.29 -15.70 30.52
C PRO A 753 27.95 -14.94 30.69
N PRO A 754 27.83 -13.96 31.61
CA PRO A 754 26.56 -13.28 31.90
C PRO A 754 25.93 -12.54 30.72
N ASP A 755 26.74 -12.06 29.78
CA ASP A 755 26.34 -11.44 28.52
C ASP A 755 25.73 -12.46 27.54
N LEU A 756 26.26 -13.69 27.50
CA LEU A 756 25.65 -14.80 26.78
C LEU A 756 24.39 -15.35 27.49
N GLN A 757 24.33 -15.34 28.82
CA GLN A 757 23.09 -15.69 29.54
C GLN A 757 21.93 -14.73 29.21
N GLN A 758 22.21 -13.43 29.01
CA GLN A 758 21.20 -12.45 28.56
C GLN A 758 20.67 -12.70 27.14
N LEU A 759 21.32 -13.54 26.33
CA LEU A 759 20.81 -13.96 25.02
C LEU A 759 19.74 -15.06 25.13
N ALA A 760 19.76 -15.92 26.15
CA ALA A 760 18.84 -17.04 26.25
C ALA A 760 17.35 -16.63 26.34
N PRO A 761 16.93 -15.67 27.19
CA PRO A 761 15.55 -15.15 27.19
C PRO A 761 15.13 -14.56 25.83
N ARG A 762 16.06 -13.92 25.12
CA ARG A 762 15.80 -13.34 23.79
C ARG A 762 15.58 -14.43 22.75
N LEU A 763 16.37 -15.51 22.77
CA LEU A 763 16.17 -16.64 21.84
C LEU A 763 14.84 -17.35 22.09
N VAL A 764 14.39 -17.50 23.36
CA VAL A 764 13.06 -18.03 23.67
C VAL A 764 11.96 -17.09 23.17
N GLN A 765 12.11 -15.78 23.36
CA GLN A 765 11.14 -14.78 22.91
C GLN A 765 11.03 -14.69 21.38
N GLU A 766 12.14 -14.77 20.65
CA GLU A 766 12.14 -14.78 19.18
C GLU A 766 11.63 -16.12 18.61
N ALA A 767 11.83 -17.24 19.32
CA ALA A 767 11.20 -18.53 18.98
C ALA A 767 9.67 -18.48 19.20
N ALA A 768 9.22 -17.93 20.32
CA ALA A 768 7.79 -17.69 20.61
C ALA A 768 7.12 -16.69 19.65
N ALA A 769 7.90 -15.94 18.87
CA ALA A 769 7.43 -15.01 17.85
C ALA A 769 7.51 -15.57 16.41
N ALA A 770 7.92 -16.83 16.25
CA ALA A 770 7.94 -17.56 14.98
C ALA A 770 6.62 -18.33 14.73
N PRO A 771 6.31 -18.75 13.48
CA PRO A 771 5.00 -19.37 13.17
C PRO A 771 4.73 -20.74 13.82
N ASP A 772 5.77 -21.54 14.05
CA ASP A 772 5.77 -22.73 14.91
C ASP A 772 6.89 -22.59 15.97
N PRO A 773 6.55 -22.17 17.20
CA PRO A 773 7.53 -21.99 18.27
C PRO A 773 8.26 -23.28 18.67
N ASP A 774 7.55 -24.40 18.71
CA ASP A 774 8.11 -25.69 19.09
C ASP A 774 9.11 -26.19 18.02
N GLN A 775 8.82 -26.00 16.73
CA GLN A 775 9.77 -26.28 15.64
C GLN A 775 10.95 -25.32 15.67
N ALA A 776 10.72 -24.03 15.92
CA ALA A 776 11.78 -23.03 16.04
C ALA A 776 12.79 -23.40 17.14
N LEU A 777 12.30 -23.80 18.30
CA LEU A 777 13.11 -24.19 19.45
C LEU A 777 13.80 -25.55 19.25
N ARG A 778 13.13 -26.55 18.66
CA ARG A 778 13.75 -27.84 18.30
C ARG A 778 14.94 -27.65 17.35
N HIS A 779 14.78 -26.86 16.29
CA HIS A 779 15.90 -26.60 15.36
C HIS A 779 17.00 -25.73 15.98
N LEU A 780 16.69 -24.81 16.90
CA LEU A 780 17.70 -24.09 17.68
C LEU A 780 18.52 -25.06 18.56
N ALA A 781 17.85 -26.00 19.23
CA ALA A 781 18.49 -27.01 20.06
C ALA A 781 19.33 -28.00 19.24
N ASP A 782 18.91 -28.35 18.03
CA ASP A 782 19.69 -29.16 17.09
C ASP A 782 20.88 -28.43 16.47
N LEU A 783 20.79 -27.11 16.24
CA LEU A 783 21.90 -26.30 15.76
C LEU A 783 23.02 -26.28 16.81
N PHE A 784 22.70 -25.87 18.04
CA PHE A 784 23.65 -25.96 19.15
C PHE A 784 24.05 -27.41 19.46
N GLY A 785 23.19 -28.39 19.16
CA GLY A 785 23.47 -29.82 19.25
C GLY A 785 24.59 -30.30 18.31
N GLN A 786 24.64 -29.78 17.08
CA GLN A 786 25.59 -30.19 16.04
C GLN A 786 26.90 -29.39 16.05
N LEU A 787 26.89 -28.14 16.48
CA LEU A 787 28.07 -27.27 16.51
C LEU A 787 29.16 -27.76 17.48
N SER A 788 30.37 -28.02 16.98
CA SER A 788 31.54 -28.36 17.81
C SER A 788 31.95 -27.22 18.75
N ASN A 789 31.67 -25.98 18.37
CA ASN A 789 31.87 -24.77 19.16
C ASN A 789 30.58 -23.93 19.15
N PRO A 790 29.71 -24.07 20.18
CA PRO A 790 28.50 -23.25 20.33
C PRO A 790 28.76 -21.75 20.51
N ARG A 791 29.94 -21.38 21.02
CA ARG A 791 30.28 -20.02 21.44
C ARG A 791 30.29 -19.04 20.27
N ALA A 792 30.91 -19.41 19.15
CA ALA A 792 31.04 -18.52 17.99
C ALA A 792 29.68 -18.07 17.43
N ILE A 793 28.71 -19.00 17.32
CA ILE A 793 27.34 -18.66 16.92
C ILE A 793 26.63 -17.88 18.03
N SER A 794 26.87 -18.18 19.31
CA SER A 794 26.28 -17.43 20.43
C SER A 794 26.75 -15.95 20.44
N GLU A 795 28.03 -15.70 20.20
CA GLU A 795 28.61 -14.35 20.06
C GLU A 795 28.08 -13.63 18.81
N LEU A 796 27.92 -14.33 17.68
CA LEU A 796 27.31 -13.80 16.46
C LEU A 796 25.85 -13.37 16.67
N LEU A 797 25.05 -14.19 17.35
CA LEU A 797 23.64 -13.92 17.64
C LEU A 797 23.47 -12.82 18.70
N LEU A 798 24.38 -12.72 19.68
CA LEU A 798 24.43 -11.62 20.63
C LEU A 798 24.75 -10.28 19.93
N GLY A 799 25.73 -10.30 19.02
CA GLY A 799 26.12 -9.13 18.23
C GLY A 799 25.11 -8.72 17.15
N SER A 800 24.22 -9.63 16.73
CA SER A 800 23.25 -9.39 15.65
C SER A 800 21.85 -9.95 15.95
N PRO A 801 21.01 -9.22 16.71
CA PRO A 801 19.61 -9.60 16.96
C PRO A 801 18.78 -9.78 15.68
N ARG A 802 19.09 -9.04 14.60
CA ARG A 802 18.53 -9.23 13.25
C ARG A 802 18.70 -10.68 12.77
N THR A 803 19.88 -11.26 13.03
CA THR A 803 20.23 -12.62 12.59
C THR A 803 19.54 -13.67 13.46
N ALA A 804 19.50 -13.49 14.79
CA ALA A 804 18.78 -14.39 15.70
C ALA A 804 17.31 -14.51 15.33
N ARG A 805 16.66 -13.38 15.05
CA ARG A 805 15.27 -13.31 14.60
C ARG A 805 15.03 -13.97 13.25
N LEU A 806 15.88 -13.71 12.25
CA LEU A 806 15.73 -14.33 10.92
C LEU A 806 15.95 -15.84 10.98
N LEU A 807 16.92 -16.30 11.78
CA LEU A 807 17.19 -17.72 11.99
C LEU A 807 16.00 -18.42 12.65
N LEU A 808 15.43 -17.84 13.72
CA LEU A 808 14.30 -18.43 14.45
C LEU A 808 12.98 -18.34 13.69
N SER A 809 12.72 -17.24 12.98
CA SER A 809 11.59 -17.11 12.07
C SER A 809 11.65 -18.17 10.96
N LEU A 810 12.82 -18.38 10.35
CA LEU A 810 13.04 -19.44 9.36
C LEU A 810 12.86 -20.84 9.97
N PHE A 811 13.40 -21.08 11.17
CA PHE A 811 13.25 -22.34 11.89
C PHE A 811 11.79 -22.66 12.22
N GLY A 812 10.98 -21.68 12.61
CA GLY A 812 9.53 -21.86 12.79
C GLY A 812 8.71 -21.85 11.50
N SER A 813 9.32 -21.66 10.32
CA SER A 813 8.59 -21.53 9.04
C SER A 813 8.88 -22.62 8.02
N SER A 814 10.06 -23.24 8.03
CA SER A 814 10.45 -24.22 7.00
C SER A 814 11.45 -25.25 7.49
N ASP A 815 10.96 -26.45 7.81
CA ASP A 815 11.78 -27.63 8.14
C ASP A 815 12.82 -27.96 7.04
N PHE A 816 12.46 -27.78 5.75
CA PHE A 816 13.38 -28.01 4.63
C PHE A 816 14.59 -27.07 4.67
N LEU A 817 14.36 -25.76 4.81
CA LEU A 817 15.43 -24.76 4.85
C LEU A 817 16.22 -24.88 6.16
N SER A 818 15.55 -25.19 7.27
CA SER A 818 16.17 -25.46 8.57
C SER A 818 17.14 -26.63 8.52
N ARG A 819 16.70 -27.80 8.00
CA ARG A 819 17.59 -28.95 7.76
C ARG A 819 18.70 -28.66 6.75
N SER A 820 18.53 -27.66 5.88
CA SER A 820 19.61 -27.20 5.00
C SER A 820 20.66 -26.38 5.75
N LEU A 821 20.25 -25.46 6.63
CA LEU A 821 21.17 -24.71 7.51
C LEU A 821 21.85 -25.60 8.55
N LEU A 822 21.15 -26.59 9.12
CA LEU A 822 21.74 -27.52 10.10
C LEU A 822 22.88 -28.35 9.49
N ARG A 823 22.77 -28.72 8.20
CA ARG A 823 23.85 -29.38 7.44
C ARG A 823 24.96 -28.44 6.97
N HIS A 824 24.68 -27.14 6.93
CA HIS A 824 25.57 -26.10 6.41
C HIS A 824 25.54 -24.83 7.29
N PRO A 825 26.03 -24.88 8.55
CA PRO A 825 25.99 -23.74 9.46
C PRO A 825 26.77 -22.52 8.96
N GLU A 826 27.74 -22.72 8.05
CA GLU A 826 28.47 -21.67 7.33
C GLU A 826 27.57 -20.73 6.51
N LEU A 827 26.31 -21.09 6.27
CA LEU A 827 25.32 -20.24 5.62
C LEU A 827 24.67 -19.24 6.60
N ILE A 828 24.84 -19.38 7.92
CA ILE A 828 24.28 -18.44 8.92
C ILE A 828 24.95 -17.07 8.80
N ASP A 829 26.25 -17.01 8.53
CA ASP A 829 26.97 -15.75 8.24
C ASP A 829 26.36 -15.01 7.04
N GLN A 830 25.71 -15.74 6.13
CA GLN A 830 25.03 -15.14 4.98
C GLN A 830 23.67 -14.56 5.34
N LEU A 831 23.00 -14.98 6.42
CA LEU A 831 21.81 -14.28 6.93
C LEU A 831 22.16 -12.88 7.44
N VAL A 832 23.38 -12.70 7.98
CA VAL A 832 23.93 -11.41 8.41
C VAL A 832 24.14 -10.47 7.21
N HIS A 833 24.70 -10.99 6.11
CA HIS A 833 25.12 -10.20 4.94
C HIS A 833 24.02 -10.05 3.86
N ARG A 834 23.24 -11.12 3.58
CA ARG A 834 22.18 -11.15 2.58
C ARG A 834 20.88 -10.46 3.02
N GLY A 835 20.85 -9.84 4.21
CA GLY A 835 19.76 -8.96 4.62
C GLY A 835 19.47 -7.83 3.61
N SER A 836 20.50 -7.36 2.90
CA SER A 836 20.39 -6.40 1.79
C SER A 836 20.56 -7.03 0.40
N ALA A 837 20.44 -8.35 0.27
CA ALA A 837 20.52 -9.02 -1.02
C ALA A 837 19.29 -8.68 -1.90
N PRO A 838 19.47 -8.54 -3.23
CA PRO A 838 18.37 -8.24 -4.14
C PRO A 838 17.33 -9.36 -4.15
N LEU A 839 16.06 -8.95 -4.05
CA LEU A 839 14.89 -9.83 -4.07
C LEU A 839 14.85 -10.78 -5.28
N VAL A 840 15.06 -10.21 -6.45
CA VAL A 840 15.13 -10.90 -7.74
C VAL A 840 16.51 -10.59 -8.31
N ARG A 841 17.21 -11.63 -8.77
CA ARG A 841 18.49 -11.51 -9.46
C ARG A 841 18.30 -11.80 -10.94
N ALA A 842 18.98 -11.05 -11.80
CA ALA A 842 18.96 -11.33 -13.23
C ALA A 842 19.73 -12.64 -13.53
N PRO A 843 19.30 -13.46 -14.51
CA PRO A 843 20.06 -14.65 -14.94
C PRO A 843 21.50 -14.33 -15.33
N GLU A 844 21.75 -13.14 -15.87
CA GLU A 844 23.08 -12.63 -16.22
C GLU A 844 23.95 -12.38 -15.00
N GLU A 845 23.38 -11.86 -13.90
CA GLU A 845 24.08 -11.62 -12.64
C GLU A 845 24.45 -12.94 -11.94
N LEU A 846 23.54 -13.92 -11.97
CA LEU A 846 23.77 -15.25 -11.42
C LEU A 846 24.90 -15.97 -12.18
N ARG A 847 24.88 -15.93 -13.52
CA ARG A 847 25.94 -16.49 -14.37
C ARG A 847 27.27 -15.76 -14.20
N ALA A 848 27.25 -14.44 -14.06
CA ALA A 848 28.47 -13.63 -13.89
C ALA A 848 29.15 -13.88 -12.54
N GLU A 849 28.38 -13.94 -11.44
CA GLU A 849 28.94 -14.27 -10.13
C GLU A 849 29.47 -15.70 -10.08
N LEU A 850 28.69 -16.68 -10.57
CA LEU A 850 29.09 -18.08 -10.53
C LEU A 850 30.41 -18.30 -11.28
N ARG A 851 30.55 -17.80 -12.52
CA ARG A 851 31.86 -17.86 -13.23
C ARG A 851 33.00 -17.17 -12.48
N GLY A 852 32.71 -16.11 -11.71
CA GLY A 852 33.70 -15.42 -10.89
C GLY A 852 34.19 -16.21 -9.67
N ARG A 853 33.49 -17.30 -9.30
CA ARG A 853 33.90 -18.24 -8.24
C ARG A 853 34.65 -19.47 -8.76
N LEU A 854 34.50 -19.81 -10.04
CA LEU A 854 35.11 -21.01 -10.63
C LEU A 854 36.55 -20.75 -11.06
N THR A 855 37.37 -21.80 -10.99
CA THR A 855 38.83 -21.72 -11.03
C THR A 855 39.45 -22.60 -12.13
N GLY A 856 38.70 -23.58 -12.64
CA GLY A 856 39.20 -24.65 -13.51
C GLY A 856 39.70 -25.89 -12.77
N ASP A 857 39.72 -25.90 -11.43
CA ASP A 857 39.89 -27.13 -10.65
C ASP A 857 38.54 -27.81 -10.41
N ALA A 858 38.35 -29.02 -10.96
CA ALA A 858 37.08 -29.72 -10.93
C ALA A 858 36.58 -30.06 -9.51
N GLU A 859 37.45 -30.28 -8.52
CA GLU A 859 37.01 -30.62 -7.16
C GLU A 859 36.58 -29.38 -6.36
N HIS A 860 37.33 -28.27 -6.49
CA HIS A 860 36.92 -26.96 -5.99
C HIS A 860 35.63 -26.46 -6.66
N ASP A 861 35.57 -26.49 -7.99
CA ASP A 861 34.48 -25.92 -8.78
C ASP A 861 33.16 -26.68 -8.57
N LEU A 862 33.20 -28.03 -8.45
CA LEU A 862 32.04 -28.82 -8.03
C LEU A 862 31.58 -28.51 -6.60
N THR A 863 32.45 -27.97 -5.75
CA THR A 863 32.13 -27.59 -4.36
C THR A 863 31.51 -26.19 -4.31
N GLU A 864 32.08 -25.20 -5.02
CA GLU A 864 31.45 -23.87 -5.16
C GLU A 864 30.12 -23.92 -5.93
N LEU A 865 29.95 -24.81 -6.92
CA LEU A 865 28.65 -25.06 -7.57
C LEU A 865 27.57 -25.52 -6.59
N ARG A 866 27.91 -26.44 -5.67
CA ARG A 866 26.99 -26.90 -4.60
C ARG A 866 26.68 -25.76 -3.63
N ARG A 867 27.71 -25.01 -3.22
CA ARG A 867 27.61 -23.88 -2.31
C ARG A 867 26.72 -22.77 -2.89
N PHE A 868 27.06 -22.22 -4.06
CA PHE A 868 26.29 -21.19 -4.75
C PHE A 868 24.81 -21.56 -4.91
N ARG A 869 24.52 -22.82 -5.30
CA ARG A 869 23.15 -23.34 -5.33
C ARG A 869 22.45 -23.27 -3.96
N LEU A 870 23.12 -23.69 -2.88
CA LEU A 870 22.55 -23.65 -1.52
C LEU A 870 22.34 -22.21 -1.03
N GLU A 871 23.27 -21.30 -1.32
CA GLU A 871 23.16 -19.88 -0.97
C GLU A 871 21.97 -19.20 -1.67
N GLU A 872 21.78 -19.48 -2.96
CA GLU A 872 20.66 -18.92 -3.72
C GLU A 872 19.33 -19.61 -3.39
N LEU A 873 19.31 -20.92 -3.10
CA LEU A 873 18.14 -21.59 -2.52
C LEU A 873 17.74 -20.98 -1.17
N LEU A 874 18.71 -20.65 -0.31
CA LEU A 874 18.45 -19.98 0.96
C LEU A 874 17.93 -18.56 0.72
N ARG A 875 18.52 -17.77 -0.19
CA ARG A 875 18.02 -16.43 -0.55
C ARG A 875 16.56 -16.49 -1.01
N ILE A 876 16.26 -17.33 -2.00
CA ILE A 876 14.90 -17.50 -2.55
C ILE A 876 13.95 -17.98 -1.45
N GLY A 877 14.35 -18.98 -0.65
CA GLY A 877 13.54 -19.55 0.41
C GLY A 877 13.22 -18.58 1.55
N VAL A 878 14.16 -17.72 1.97
CA VAL A 878 13.90 -16.70 3.00
C VAL A 878 13.01 -15.57 2.43
N HIS A 879 13.16 -15.20 1.16
CA HIS A 879 12.23 -14.27 0.50
C HIS A 879 10.81 -14.85 0.34
N ASP A 880 10.68 -16.14 0.03
CA ASP A 880 9.39 -16.84 -0.10
C ASP A 880 8.67 -16.95 1.26
N VAL A 881 9.38 -17.45 2.29
CA VAL A 881 8.90 -17.52 3.69
C VAL A 881 8.43 -16.15 4.19
N ALA A 882 9.18 -15.08 3.89
CA ALA A 882 8.86 -13.71 4.31
C ALA A 882 7.86 -12.99 3.37
N GLY A 883 7.10 -13.70 2.53
CA GLY A 883 6.06 -13.11 1.67
C GLY A 883 6.59 -12.05 0.69
N ALA A 884 7.86 -12.13 0.32
CA ALA A 884 8.60 -11.03 -0.30
C ALA A 884 8.76 -11.21 -1.82
N LEU A 885 8.80 -12.46 -2.31
CA LEU A 885 8.94 -12.86 -3.73
C LEU A 885 7.58 -13.35 -4.27
N ASP A 886 7.06 -12.79 -5.37
CA ASP A 886 5.77 -13.22 -5.94
C ASP A 886 5.75 -14.73 -6.24
N ALA A 887 4.59 -15.37 -6.10
CA ALA A 887 4.45 -16.82 -6.26
C ALA A 887 4.91 -17.35 -7.64
N ASP A 888 4.81 -16.52 -8.68
CA ASP A 888 5.32 -16.83 -10.03
C ASP A 888 6.84 -16.60 -10.17
N LEU A 889 7.43 -15.75 -9.32
CA LEU A 889 8.86 -15.43 -9.33
C LEU A 889 9.72 -16.46 -8.58
N VAL A 890 9.17 -17.14 -7.57
CA VAL A 890 9.87 -18.25 -6.88
C VAL A 890 10.29 -19.36 -7.86
N PRO A 891 9.41 -19.99 -8.67
CA PRO A 891 9.81 -21.00 -9.64
C PRO A 891 10.69 -20.44 -10.77
N GLN A 892 10.51 -19.18 -11.17
CA GLN A 892 11.38 -18.51 -12.14
C GLN A 892 12.81 -18.41 -11.60
N GLN A 893 13.02 -17.86 -10.39
CA GLN A 893 14.34 -17.74 -9.78
C GLN A 893 15.01 -19.09 -9.51
N LEU A 894 14.24 -20.12 -9.16
CA LEU A 894 14.75 -21.50 -9.05
C LEU A 894 15.24 -22.04 -10.40
N SER A 895 14.56 -21.67 -11.50
CA SER A 895 14.97 -22.01 -12.86
C SER A 895 16.18 -21.17 -13.31
N ASP A 896 16.23 -19.87 -13.01
CA ASP A 896 17.37 -18.99 -13.31
C ASP A 896 18.67 -19.50 -12.67
N VAL A 897 18.60 -19.94 -11.40
CA VAL A 897 19.72 -20.55 -10.67
C VAL A 897 20.09 -21.92 -11.26
N ALA A 898 19.11 -22.74 -11.64
CA ALA A 898 19.36 -24.03 -12.27
C ALA A 898 20.04 -23.86 -13.65
N GLU A 899 19.58 -22.91 -14.47
CA GLU A 899 20.22 -22.58 -15.76
C GLU A 899 21.63 -22.01 -15.57
N ALA A 900 21.88 -21.19 -14.55
CA ALA A 900 23.22 -20.69 -14.25
C ALA A 900 24.19 -21.82 -13.89
N CYS A 901 23.78 -22.73 -13.00
CA CYS A 901 24.58 -23.90 -12.63
C CYS A 901 24.78 -24.88 -13.80
N VAL A 902 23.75 -25.13 -14.62
CA VAL A 902 23.89 -26.02 -15.80
C VAL A 902 24.78 -25.39 -16.87
N ALA A 903 24.71 -24.08 -17.10
CA ALA A 903 25.60 -23.39 -18.03
C ALA A 903 27.07 -23.48 -17.56
N ALA A 904 27.33 -23.25 -16.27
CA ALA A 904 28.67 -23.42 -15.69
C ALA A 904 29.18 -24.87 -15.84
N CYS A 905 28.37 -25.88 -15.56
CA CYS A 905 28.70 -27.30 -15.78
C CYS A 905 28.88 -27.70 -17.26
N LEU A 906 28.69 -26.79 -18.22
CA LEU A 906 28.97 -26.98 -19.66
C LEU A 906 30.12 -26.09 -20.15
N GLU A 907 30.59 -25.16 -19.31
CA GLU A 907 31.80 -24.34 -19.53
C GLU A 907 33.05 -24.99 -18.88
N LEU A 908 32.85 -25.98 -17.98
CA LEU A 908 33.85 -26.89 -17.39
C LEU A 908 34.04 -28.18 -18.22
#